data_AF-A0A7C1YXF4-F1
#
_entry.id   AF-A0A7C1YXF4-F1
#
_cell.length_a   1.000
_cell.length_b   1.000
_cell.length_c   1.000
_cell.angle_alpha   90.00
_cell.angle_beta   90.00
_cell.angle_gamma   90.00
#
_symmetry.space_group_name_H-M   'P 1'
#
loop_
_entity.id
_entity.type
_entity.pdbx_description
1 polymer ?
#
loop_
_entity_poly.entity_id
_entity_poly.type
_entity_poly.pdbx_seq_one_letter_code
_entity_poly.pdbx_strand_id
1 'polypeptide(L)'
;AYIVGRKVIARNPKKNIFLRKQQIRIGVLVGGLVILILIPVMISIGPMVTISNTAVYSEYEWDRKINREIMWTRASAGLDMFEERPISNFTLSSSPENDTQMINQIRQFDQYFAVQSLAAKIGTTYEGLADSDIVYLNGTEYWVAPKTIRLSQFSDDPVATNTELYDHVEGFLAMDTSTGELVNVTSIFNIAEDYPIFFGESESERFLESQGFLPGLGAYDNNILLGTEWAGEIENNNYVYEAAPDGSLVGLEDFWFNIGLGLGFGYVFEGGAHQYLINRNVKNRVQSILLPQLTIDNDPYLVFDSQNGKMYYVVSIYTSIDIGSYSKSPLLRFLGVSVVDVINGELTFYKNPALIESEADPMYDVWKYYLNRYDWGEVPSWLKNQLRYPEDLFEAQLRANYVYHVEELKTWKRGDDFHERPENGDLFYIETDLGNGIEFVGLDLVEYRGTEARTLAGMYVVRHGDNFGEALFYHTRNATENLIGPKTARDTYQTEATQEISLIANARMGNTLLYPLGGSVYYYIPTYSTVGGLQQLKLAGFVEAFTRQVGYGSDADEAYDALGNFGPRTFTLTSDAGNPDIDGLFKLNWTQSKFAETYTVYRNDTLLAGDLPDSQTTYTVSGIDTGSYEFYITASNEFGNTTTNRITIEVKRFAIYYQFDIDNIITLPDDLASFRIQLENFNETIDAEGYNVKVNLSLFRVGGGNFSILVPPSTIIENSSFIYGAYSGMHFTLVNTTLFSGEGIILNGFVNSTRTDIIIRYRWTLIVNDIIIYTSEERFITVT
;
A
#
# COMPACT_ATOMS: atom_id res chain seq x y z
N ALA A 1 12.95 -101.08 10.37
CA ALA A 1 11.94 -100.47 9.47
C ALA A 1 12.65 -99.43 8.61
N TYR A 2 12.44 -99.54 7.29
CA TYR A 2 12.86 -98.72 6.12
C TYR A 2 13.36 -97.28 6.40
N ILE A 3 14.50 -96.74 5.94
CA ILE A 3 15.36 -96.81 4.72
C ILE A 3 14.86 -96.00 3.49
N VAL A 4 15.46 -94.80 3.33
CA VAL A 4 16.15 -94.17 2.17
C VAL A 4 15.41 -93.84 0.85
N GLY A 5 15.62 -92.60 0.36
CA GLY A 5 15.99 -92.38 -1.05
C GLY A 5 15.51 -91.11 -1.77
N ARG A 6 16.41 -90.14 -1.99
CA ARG A 6 16.35 -89.08 -3.05
C ARG A 6 16.60 -89.68 -4.45
N LYS A 7 16.06 -89.08 -5.52
CA LYS A 7 16.72 -89.05 -6.85
C LYS A 7 16.29 -87.85 -7.72
N VAL A 8 17.24 -87.36 -8.52
CA VAL A 8 17.19 -86.23 -9.45
C VAL A 8 17.58 -86.71 -10.88
N ILE A 9 17.22 -85.92 -11.91
CA ILE A 9 17.80 -85.74 -13.28
C ILE A 9 17.44 -86.77 -14.39
N ALA A 10 16.92 -86.28 -15.55
CA ALA A 10 17.62 -86.11 -16.84
C ALA A 10 16.71 -86.16 -18.10
N ARG A 11 16.97 -85.26 -19.08
CA ARG A 11 16.56 -85.34 -20.51
C ARG A 11 17.25 -86.53 -21.22
N ASN A 12 16.69 -87.20 -22.24
CA ASN A 12 16.65 -86.91 -23.69
C ASN A 12 16.69 -88.29 -24.44
N PRO A 13 16.89 -88.45 -25.78
CA PRO A 13 16.32 -87.92 -27.04
C PRO A 13 15.80 -89.06 -27.99
N LYS A 14 15.41 -88.68 -29.22
CA LYS A 14 15.33 -89.46 -30.50
C LYS A 14 13.94 -90.05 -30.83
N LYS A 15 13.16 -89.38 -31.70
CA LYS A 15 13.23 -89.27 -33.19
C LYS A 15 12.13 -90.16 -33.77
N ASN A 16 11.02 -89.55 -34.22
CA ASN A 16 10.77 -89.07 -35.60
C ASN A 16 10.60 -90.22 -36.58
N ILE A 17 9.58 -90.17 -37.43
CA ILE A 17 9.67 -89.83 -38.87
C ILE A 17 8.22 -90.03 -39.40
N PHE A 18 7.49 -89.17 -40.14
CA PHE A 18 7.77 -88.32 -41.31
C PHE A 18 6.64 -87.24 -41.50
N LEU A 19 6.98 -86.12 -42.19
CA LEU A 19 6.11 -85.14 -42.92
C LEU A 19 5.55 -83.87 -42.21
N ARG A 20 6.44 -82.98 -41.71
CA ARG A 20 6.07 -81.66 -41.15
C ARG A 20 6.13 -80.46 -42.12
N LYS A 21 6.75 -80.58 -43.31
CA LYS A 21 6.96 -79.41 -44.21
C LYS A 21 5.77 -79.03 -45.10
N GLN A 22 4.87 -79.96 -45.44
CA GLN A 22 3.66 -79.63 -46.21
C GLN A 22 2.54 -79.04 -45.34
N GLN A 23 2.39 -79.49 -44.09
CA GLN A 23 1.43 -78.91 -43.14
C GLN A 23 1.79 -77.47 -42.74
N ILE A 24 3.08 -77.12 -42.67
CA ILE A 24 3.51 -75.73 -42.40
C ILE A 24 3.18 -74.82 -43.58
N ARG A 25 3.37 -75.28 -44.83
CA ARG A 25 3.00 -74.49 -46.03
C ARG A 25 1.49 -74.29 -46.14
N ILE A 26 0.69 -75.32 -45.86
CA ILE A 26 -0.77 -75.22 -45.81
C ILE A 26 -1.22 -74.32 -44.65
N GLY A 27 -0.60 -74.44 -43.47
CA GLY A 27 -0.90 -73.59 -42.32
C GLY A 27 -0.58 -72.10 -42.56
N VAL A 28 0.51 -71.79 -43.27
CA VAL A 28 0.85 -70.41 -43.65
C VAL A 28 -0.11 -69.86 -44.71
N LEU A 29 -0.54 -70.68 -45.67
CA LEU A 29 -1.52 -70.29 -46.69
C LEU A 29 -2.91 -70.06 -46.09
N VAL A 30 -3.37 -70.96 -45.21
CA VAL A 30 -4.66 -70.84 -44.50
C VAL A 30 -4.61 -69.69 -43.50
N GLY A 31 -3.51 -69.51 -42.76
CA GLY A 31 -3.31 -68.38 -41.86
C GLY A 31 -3.31 -67.04 -42.61
N GLY A 32 -2.64 -66.97 -43.77
CA GLY A 32 -2.66 -65.81 -44.65
C GLY A 32 -4.06 -65.50 -45.20
N LEU A 33 -4.84 -66.52 -45.57
CA LEU A 33 -6.20 -66.36 -46.08
C LEU A 33 -7.18 -65.91 -44.98
N VAL A 34 -7.04 -66.45 -43.75
CA VAL A 34 -7.83 -66.04 -42.58
C VAL A 34 -7.54 -64.59 -42.21
N ILE A 35 -6.27 -64.17 -42.25
CA ILE A 35 -5.91 -62.76 -42.06
C ILE A 35 -6.53 -61.89 -43.17
N LEU A 36 -6.49 -62.32 -44.43
CA LEU A 36 -7.08 -61.58 -45.56
C LEU A 36 -8.62 -61.45 -45.48
N ILE A 37 -9.31 -62.47 -44.94
CA ILE A 37 -10.76 -62.45 -44.69
C ILE A 37 -11.11 -61.61 -43.45
N LEU A 38 -10.22 -61.54 -42.45
CA LEU A 38 -10.40 -60.73 -41.25
C LEU A 38 -10.03 -59.25 -41.47
N ILE A 39 -9.23 -58.90 -42.48
CA ILE A 39 -8.86 -57.51 -42.78
C ILE A 39 -10.11 -56.62 -43.02
N PRO A 40 -11.11 -57.00 -43.84
CA PRO A 40 -12.35 -56.24 -43.97
C PRO A 40 -13.13 -56.11 -42.65
N VAL A 41 -13.12 -57.17 -41.81
CA VAL A 41 -13.79 -57.17 -40.51
C VAL A 41 -13.08 -56.20 -39.55
N MET A 42 -11.76 -56.24 -39.47
CA MET A 42 -10.94 -55.32 -38.66
C MET A 42 -11.04 -53.87 -39.14
N ILE A 43 -11.11 -53.63 -40.47
CA ILE A 43 -11.35 -52.30 -41.05
C ILE A 43 -12.80 -51.85 -40.84
N SER A 44 -13.78 -52.76 -40.70
CA SER A 44 -15.18 -52.43 -40.39
C SER A 44 -15.48 -52.23 -38.90
N ILE A 45 -14.65 -52.80 -38.01
CA ILE A 45 -14.71 -52.56 -36.55
C ILE A 45 -14.02 -51.24 -36.19
N GLY A 46 -13.01 -50.80 -36.95
CA GLY A 46 -12.32 -49.51 -36.74
C GLY A 46 -13.27 -48.29 -36.65
N PRO A 47 -14.31 -48.19 -37.49
CA PRO A 47 -15.34 -47.16 -37.37
C PRO A 47 -16.36 -47.39 -36.24
N MET A 48 -16.57 -48.63 -35.78
CA MET A 48 -17.57 -48.97 -34.76
C MET A 48 -17.00 -48.89 -33.32
N VAL A 49 -15.70 -49.13 -33.17
CA VAL A 49 -14.88 -48.70 -32.03
C VAL A 49 -14.20 -47.39 -32.40
N THR A 50 -14.99 -46.45 -32.90
CA THR A 50 -14.55 -45.07 -32.86
C THR A 50 -14.50 -44.65 -31.39
N ILE A 51 -13.39 -44.05 -30.99
CA ILE A 51 -13.24 -43.27 -29.75
C ILE A 51 -14.08 -41.97 -29.88
N SER A 52 -15.30 -42.07 -30.41
CA SER A 52 -16.21 -40.97 -30.71
C SER A 52 -17.57 -41.12 -30.02
N ASN A 53 -17.79 -42.22 -29.26
CA ASN A 53 -18.96 -42.31 -28.40
C ASN A 53 -18.77 -41.40 -27.17
N THR A 54 -18.87 -40.09 -27.42
CA THR A 54 -18.81 -39.02 -26.43
C THR A 54 -19.91 -39.14 -25.38
N ALA A 55 -21.01 -39.85 -25.68
CA ALA A 55 -22.08 -40.14 -24.74
C ALA A 55 -21.60 -41.03 -23.57
N VAL A 56 -20.77 -42.05 -23.84
CA VAL A 56 -20.22 -42.90 -22.77
C VAL A 56 -19.22 -42.14 -21.91
N TYR A 57 -18.37 -41.29 -22.50
CA TYR A 57 -17.47 -40.43 -21.74
C TYR A 57 -18.25 -39.42 -20.89
N SER A 58 -19.24 -38.73 -21.48
CA SER A 58 -20.04 -37.73 -20.74
C SER A 58 -20.82 -38.38 -19.58
N GLU A 59 -21.45 -39.53 -19.79
CA GLU A 59 -22.20 -40.18 -18.70
C GLU A 59 -21.28 -40.78 -17.60
N TYR A 60 -20.21 -41.48 -17.96
CA TYR A 60 -19.42 -42.25 -16.98
C TYR A 60 -18.18 -41.51 -16.45
N GLU A 61 -17.40 -40.88 -17.32
CA GLU A 61 -16.19 -40.16 -16.88
C GLU A 61 -16.53 -38.76 -16.37
N TRP A 62 -17.43 -38.04 -17.06
CA TRP A 62 -17.81 -36.69 -16.63
C TRP A 62 -18.83 -36.70 -15.51
N ASP A 63 -20.09 -37.10 -15.76
CA ASP A 63 -21.19 -36.92 -14.80
C ASP A 63 -20.96 -37.70 -13.50
N ARG A 64 -20.51 -38.95 -13.59
CA ARG A 64 -20.38 -39.83 -12.40
C ARG A 64 -19.08 -39.66 -11.63
N LYS A 65 -18.00 -39.24 -12.29
CA LYS A 65 -16.65 -39.21 -11.70
C LYS A 65 -16.12 -37.79 -11.60
N ILE A 66 -15.87 -37.09 -12.71
CA ILE A 66 -15.22 -35.77 -12.68
C ILE A 66 -16.14 -34.71 -12.06
N ASN A 67 -17.41 -34.63 -12.44
CA ASN A 67 -18.34 -33.65 -11.87
C ASN A 67 -18.50 -33.86 -10.35
N ARG A 68 -18.58 -35.12 -9.91
CA ARG A 68 -18.61 -35.45 -8.48
C ARG A 68 -17.29 -35.09 -7.78
N GLU A 69 -16.15 -35.33 -8.42
CA GLU A 69 -14.84 -34.93 -7.90
C GLU A 69 -14.73 -33.40 -7.75
N ILE A 70 -15.17 -32.64 -8.75
CA ILE A 70 -15.23 -31.17 -8.72
C ILE A 70 -16.10 -30.71 -7.57
N MET A 71 -17.35 -31.16 -7.49
CA MET A 71 -18.30 -30.76 -6.45
C MET A 71 -17.78 -31.04 -5.03
N TRP A 72 -17.23 -32.23 -4.78
CA TRP A 72 -16.70 -32.59 -3.45
C TRP A 72 -15.41 -31.84 -3.12
N THR A 73 -14.55 -31.60 -4.11
CA THR A 73 -13.30 -30.85 -3.90
C THR A 73 -13.57 -29.38 -3.64
N ARG A 74 -14.50 -28.75 -4.38
CA ARG A 74 -14.95 -27.38 -4.15
C ARG A 74 -15.54 -27.21 -2.75
N ALA A 75 -16.46 -28.10 -2.37
CA ALA A 75 -17.08 -28.07 -1.05
C ALA A 75 -16.07 -28.27 0.09
N SER A 76 -15.13 -29.22 -0.03
CA SER A 76 -14.15 -29.46 1.03
C SER A 76 -13.12 -28.33 1.13
N ALA A 77 -12.56 -27.88 0.01
CA ALA A 77 -11.58 -26.80 -0.01
C ALA A 77 -12.21 -25.40 0.25
N GLY A 78 -13.54 -25.27 0.18
CA GLY A 78 -14.22 -24.00 0.42
C GLY A 78 -14.06 -23.02 -0.75
N LEU A 79 -14.13 -23.53 -1.99
CA LEU A 79 -13.84 -22.73 -3.20
C LEU A 79 -15.00 -21.83 -3.63
N ASP A 80 -16.17 -21.96 -3.01
CA ASP A 80 -17.33 -21.10 -3.30
C ASP A 80 -17.19 -19.68 -2.71
N MET A 81 -16.04 -19.38 -2.08
CA MET A 81 -15.72 -18.06 -1.52
C MET A 81 -15.31 -17.01 -2.58
N PHE A 82 -14.92 -17.42 -3.79
CA PHE A 82 -14.38 -16.51 -4.80
C PHE A 82 -15.48 -15.84 -5.63
N GLU A 83 -15.50 -14.52 -5.62
CA GLU A 83 -16.25 -13.72 -6.59
C GLU A 83 -15.39 -13.49 -7.85
N GLU A 84 -15.84 -14.00 -9.00
CA GLU A 84 -15.13 -13.78 -10.27
C GLU A 84 -15.45 -12.42 -10.89
N ARG A 85 -14.42 -11.70 -11.33
CA ARG A 85 -14.50 -10.43 -12.03
C ARG A 85 -13.56 -10.40 -13.25
N PRO A 86 -13.91 -9.72 -14.35
CA PRO A 86 -12.94 -9.46 -15.42
C PRO A 86 -11.76 -8.61 -14.94
N ILE A 87 -10.56 -8.83 -15.48
CA ILE A 87 -9.36 -8.07 -15.13
C ILE A 87 -9.51 -6.55 -15.36
N SER A 88 -10.39 -6.14 -16.28
CA SER A 88 -10.69 -4.72 -16.52
C SER A 88 -11.26 -4.01 -15.29
N ASN A 89 -11.93 -4.72 -14.38
CA ASN A 89 -12.39 -4.13 -13.11
C ASN A 89 -11.23 -3.72 -12.20
N PHE A 90 -10.10 -4.43 -12.25
CA PHE A 90 -8.89 -4.06 -11.54
C PHE A 90 -8.16 -2.94 -12.28
N THR A 91 -8.10 -2.97 -13.60
CA THR A 91 -7.55 -1.85 -14.38
C THR A 91 -8.23 -0.51 -14.08
N LEU A 92 -9.56 -0.53 -13.97
CA LEU A 92 -10.40 0.64 -13.73
C LEU A 92 -10.42 1.12 -12.27
N SER A 93 -9.75 0.43 -11.34
CA SER A 93 -9.62 0.93 -9.97
C SER A 93 -8.63 2.09 -9.86
N SER A 94 -7.72 2.21 -10.81
CA SER A 94 -6.74 3.29 -10.84
C SER A 94 -7.33 4.62 -11.32
N SER A 95 -6.82 5.72 -10.77
CA SER A 95 -7.08 7.09 -11.21
C SER A 95 -5.76 7.86 -11.24
N PRO A 96 -5.51 8.72 -12.26
CA PRO A 96 -4.35 9.61 -12.28
C PRO A 96 -4.20 10.49 -11.03
N GLU A 97 -5.27 10.73 -10.28
CA GLU A 97 -5.21 11.50 -9.03
C GLU A 97 -4.69 10.64 -7.85
N ASN A 98 -4.90 9.32 -7.90
CA ASN A 98 -4.52 8.38 -6.84
C ASN A 98 -3.20 7.66 -7.12
N ASP A 99 -2.71 7.64 -8.36
CA ASP A 99 -1.46 6.94 -8.70
C ASP A 99 -0.30 7.37 -7.81
N THR A 100 -0.15 8.67 -7.53
CA THR A 100 0.91 9.18 -6.65
C THR A 100 0.79 8.61 -5.23
N GLN A 101 -0.42 8.45 -4.71
CA GLN A 101 -0.63 7.83 -3.41
C GLN A 101 -0.24 6.34 -3.46
N MET A 102 -0.68 5.62 -4.49
CA MET A 102 -0.34 4.21 -4.68
C MET A 102 1.17 4.00 -4.80
N ILE A 103 1.85 4.79 -5.64
CA ILE A 103 3.29 4.69 -5.89
C ILE A 103 4.10 4.88 -4.61
N ASN A 104 3.70 5.85 -3.77
CA ASN A 104 4.33 6.08 -2.48
C ASN A 104 4.12 4.92 -1.47
N GLN A 105 3.16 4.03 -1.73
CA GLN A 105 2.85 2.87 -0.90
C GLN A 105 3.32 1.54 -1.52
N ILE A 106 3.92 1.56 -2.71
CA ILE A 106 4.45 0.35 -3.33
C ILE A 106 5.59 -0.19 -2.48
N ARG A 107 5.48 -1.47 -2.12
CA ARG A 107 6.58 -2.21 -1.49
C ARG A 107 7.79 -2.26 -2.42
N GLN A 108 8.83 -1.50 -2.09
CA GLN A 108 10.09 -1.48 -2.82
C GLN A 108 11.12 -2.47 -2.27
N PHE A 109 10.98 -2.85 -1.00
CA PHE A 109 11.94 -3.70 -0.28
C PHE A 109 11.31 -5.04 0.05
N ASP A 110 11.94 -6.13 -0.40
CA ASP A 110 11.48 -7.49 -0.09
C ASP A 110 11.98 -7.99 1.28
N GLN A 111 11.50 -9.16 1.69
CA GLN A 111 11.81 -9.75 2.99
C GLN A 111 13.31 -10.02 3.18
N TYR A 112 14.00 -10.46 2.12
CA TYR A 112 15.45 -10.69 2.17
C TYR A 112 16.23 -9.40 2.42
N PHE A 113 15.80 -8.29 1.78
CA PHE A 113 16.35 -6.98 2.05
C PHE A 113 16.09 -6.55 3.50
N ALA A 114 14.86 -6.76 3.98
CA ALA A 114 14.44 -6.36 5.32
C ALA A 114 15.25 -7.07 6.41
N VAL A 115 15.33 -8.40 6.36
CA VAL A 115 16.09 -9.19 7.34
C VAL A 115 17.54 -8.73 7.42
N GLN A 116 18.22 -8.52 6.28
CA GLN A 116 19.62 -8.06 6.28
C GLN A 116 19.78 -6.64 6.84
N SER A 117 18.87 -5.73 6.47
CA SER A 117 18.91 -4.33 6.91
C SER A 117 18.62 -4.17 8.40
N LEU A 118 17.63 -4.91 8.91
CA LEU A 118 17.27 -4.94 10.32
C LEU A 118 18.33 -5.67 11.15
N ALA A 119 18.86 -6.80 10.68
CA ALA A 119 19.91 -7.55 11.39
C ALA A 119 21.16 -6.69 11.63
N ALA A 120 21.52 -5.83 10.66
CA ALA A 120 22.64 -4.91 10.78
C ALA A 120 22.46 -3.84 11.89
N LYS A 121 21.26 -3.71 12.47
CA LYS A 121 20.96 -2.79 13.58
C LYS A 121 21.05 -3.45 14.96
N ILE A 122 21.18 -4.77 15.03
CA ILE A 122 21.40 -5.48 16.29
C ILE A 122 22.81 -5.18 16.78
N GLY A 123 22.90 -4.56 17.96
CA GLY A 123 24.16 -4.15 18.58
C GLY A 123 24.76 -5.18 19.54
N THR A 124 23.99 -6.19 19.96
CA THR A 124 24.43 -7.22 20.89
C THR A 124 24.90 -8.49 20.16
N THR A 125 25.64 -9.35 20.85
CA THR A 125 26.13 -10.61 20.27
C THR A 125 25.15 -11.76 20.43
N TYR A 126 24.30 -11.73 21.47
CA TYR A 126 23.41 -12.83 21.82
C TYR A 126 22.01 -12.70 21.22
N GLU A 127 21.64 -11.55 20.64
CA GLU A 127 20.38 -11.37 19.92
C GLU A 127 20.55 -11.72 18.43
N GLY A 128 19.52 -12.34 17.87
CA GLY A 128 19.31 -12.57 16.45
C GLY A 128 17.95 -12.00 16.02
N LEU A 129 17.53 -12.33 14.80
CA LEU A 129 16.19 -12.00 14.31
C LEU A 129 15.37 -13.26 14.06
N ALA A 130 14.10 -13.21 14.47
CA ALA A 130 13.07 -14.10 13.98
C ALA A 130 12.73 -13.79 12.51
N ASP A 131 11.64 -14.33 11.97
CA ASP A 131 11.23 -13.95 10.62
C ASP A 131 10.75 -12.49 10.58
N SER A 132 10.85 -11.89 9.41
CA SER A 132 10.39 -10.53 9.17
C SER A 132 9.05 -10.59 8.48
N ASP A 133 7.99 -10.20 9.17
CA ASP A 133 6.63 -10.34 8.66
C ASP A 133 6.06 -8.98 8.28
N ILE A 134 5.04 -9.01 7.41
CA ILE A 134 4.30 -7.80 7.06
C ILE A 134 3.25 -7.51 8.12
N VAL A 135 3.32 -6.31 8.70
CA VAL A 135 2.28 -5.77 9.57
C VAL A 135 1.72 -4.51 8.94
N TYR A 136 0.40 -4.50 8.76
CA TYR A 136 -0.34 -3.31 8.34
C TYR A 136 -0.90 -2.59 9.57
N LEU A 137 -0.47 -1.35 9.78
CA LEU A 137 -0.90 -0.54 10.91
C LEU A 137 -1.07 0.93 10.47
N ASN A 138 -2.19 1.54 10.84
CA ASN A 138 -2.49 2.96 10.58
C ASN A 138 -2.37 3.41 9.09
N GLY A 139 -2.67 2.53 8.14
CA GLY A 139 -2.60 2.88 6.72
C GLY A 139 -1.22 2.72 6.09
N THR A 140 -0.31 2.03 6.78
CA THR A 140 1.05 1.81 6.31
C THR A 140 1.49 0.38 6.59
N GLU A 141 2.20 -0.17 5.63
CA GLU A 141 2.81 -1.48 5.66
C GLU A 141 4.25 -1.41 6.21
N TYR A 142 4.55 -2.31 7.15
CA TYR A 142 5.88 -2.41 7.76
C TYR A 142 6.40 -3.85 7.69
N TRP A 143 7.70 -3.99 7.42
CA TRP A 143 8.43 -5.20 7.77
C TRP A 143 8.74 -5.15 9.26
N VAL A 144 8.24 -6.11 10.02
CA VAL A 144 8.42 -6.22 11.48
C VAL A 144 9.17 -7.51 11.77
N ALA A 145 10.35 -7.38 12.36
CA ALA A 145 11.20 -8.50 12.74
C ALA A 145 11.39 -8.53 14.27
N PRO A 146 10.77 -9.49 14.97
CA PRO A 146 11.01 -9.73 16.38
C PRO A 146 12.48 -10.10 16.60
N LYS A 147 13.07 -9.60 17.69
CA LYS A 147 14.35 -10.15 18.12
C LYS A 147 14.15 -11.55 18.69
N THR A 148 15.21 -12.35 18.66
CA THR A 148 15.25 -13.69 19.26
C THR A 148 16.62 -14.00 19.84
N ILE A 149 16.77 -15.07 20.60
CA ILE A 149 18.07 -15.50 21.14
C ILE A 149 18.89 -16.16 20.03
N ARG A 150 20.15 -15.75 19.87
CA ARG A 150 21.03 -16.21 18.81
C ARG A 150 21.69 -17.56 19.14
N LEU A 151 20.93 -18.65 19.08
CA LEU A 151 21.44 -20.00 19.33
C LEU A 151 22.52 -20.44 18.35
N SER A 152 22.56 -19.89 17.14
CA SER A 152 23.64 -20.13 16.19
C SER A 152 25.04 -19.89 16.79
N GLN A 153 25.18 -18.97 17.75
CA GLN A 153 26.44 -18.74 18.47
C GLN A 153 26.73 -19.72 19.62
N PHE A 154 25.71 -20.44 20.10
CA PHE A 154 25.79 -21.35 21.26
C PHE A 154 25.74 -22.83 20.85
N SER A 155 25.89 -23.15 19.56
CA SER A 155 25.64 -24.48 18.97
C SER A 155 26.46 -25.65 19.54
N ASP A 156 27.48 -25.38 20.36
CA ASP A 156 28.32 -26.37 21.05
C ASP A 156 28.49 -26.05 22.56
N ASP A 157 27.58 -25.26 23.14
CA ASP A 157 27.69 -24.83 24.54
C ASP A 157 27.37 -26.00 25.51
N PRO A 158 28.37 -26.50 26.26
CA PRO A 158 28.17 -27.63 27.17
C PRO A 158 27.42 -27.24 28.45
N VAL A 159 27.19 -25.96 28.69
CA VAL A 159 26.51 -25.43 29.88
C VAL A 159 25.04 -25.07 29.58
N ALA A 160 24.64 -25.07 28.30
CA ALA A 160 23.31 -24.62 27.88
C ALA A 160 22.99 -23.22 28.42
N THR A 161 23.88 -22.25 28.20
CA THR A 161 23.77 -20.85 28.66
C THR A 161 22.48 -20.18 28.15
N ASN A 162 21.92 -20.64 27.03
CA ASN A 162 20.60 -20.22 26.55
C ASN A 162 19.42 -20.65 27.44
N THR A 163 19.65 -21.62 28.32
CA THR A 163 18.67 -22.19 29.25
C THR A 163 18.85 -21.61 30.65
N GLU A 164 20.08 -21.23 31.00
CA GLU A 164 20.45 -20.71 32.32
C GLU A 164 20.54 -19.17 32.40
N LEU A 165 21.00 -18.52 31.33
CA LEU A 165 21.36 -17.10 31.29
C LEU A 165 20.47 -16.30 30.34
N TYR A 166 20.37 -16.73 29.08
CA TYR A 166 19.57 -16.01 28.04
C TYR A 166 18.14 -16.54 27.98
N ASP A 167 17.29 -16.11 28.91
CA ASP A 167 15.90 -16.55 29.01
C ASP A 167 14.90 -15.66 28.27
N HIS A 168 15.31 -14.53 27.68
CA HIS A 168 14.49 -13.68 26.82
C HIS A 168 15.34 -12.73 25.97
N VAL A 169 14.67 -11.94 25.15
CA VAL A 169 15.23 -10.75 24.46
C VAL A 169 14.28 -9.57 24.61
N GLU A 170 14.78 -8.38 24.31
CA GLU A 170 14.04 -7.13 24.47
C GLU A 170 13.74 -6.49 23.10
N GLY A 171 12.46 -6.37 22.78
CA GLY A 171 11.94 -5.59 21.66
C GLY A 171 11.98 -6.28 20.28
N PHE A 172 11.63 -5.49 19.28
CA PHE A 172 11.59 -5.85 17.87
C PHE A 172 12.09 -4.69 17.02
N LEU A 173 12.43 -4.97 15.77
CA LEU A 173 12.81 -3.95 14.80
C LEU A 173 11.76 -3.87 13.70
N ALA A 174 11.56 -2.68 13.15
CA ALA A 174 10.64 -2.51 12.04
C ALA A 174 11.19 -1.51 11.02
N MET A 175 10.82 -1.70 9.76
CA MET A 175 11.12 -0.77 8.67
C MET A 175 9.92 -0.57 7.76
N ASP A 176 9.82 0.62 7.19
CA ASP A 176 8.81 0.95 6.18
C ASP A 176 9.12 0.21 4.87
N THR A 177 8.10 -0.43 4.28
CA THR A 177 8.29 -1.28 3.11
C THR A 177 8.43 -0.50 1.80
N SER A 178 8.03 0.76 1.78
CA SER A 178 8.10 1.67 0.63
C SER A 178 9.41 2.47 0.61
N THR A 179 9.86 2.97 1.77
CA THR A 179 11.05 3.83 1.86
C THR A 179 12.33 3.09 2.27
N GLY A 180 12.19 1.94 2.94
CA GLY A 180 13.33 1.18 3.44
C GLY A 180 13.91 1.73 4.73
N GLU A 181 13.32 2.77 5.30
CA GLU A 181 13.80 3.43 6.50
C GLU A 181 13.40 2.67 7.78
N LEU A 182 14.33 2.61 8.74
CA LEU A 182 14.08 2.06 10.07
C LEU A 182 13.11 2.97 10.83
N VAL A 183 12.04 2.40 11.40
CA VAL A 183 11.05 3.18 12.13
C VAL A 183 11.32 3.16 13.63
N ASN A 184 10.94 4.24 14.32
CA ASN A 184 10.95 4.25 15.79
C ASN A 184 9.71 3.52 16.31
N VAL A 185 9.92 2.32 16.87
CA VAL A 185 8.83 1.43 17.29
C VAL A 185 7.92 2.04 18.36
N THR A 186 8.47 2.84 19.28
CA THR A 186 7.68 3.52 20.32
C THR A 186 6.71 4.52 19.72
N SER A 187 7.14 5.30 18.72
CA SER A 187 6.30 6.32 18.10
C SER A 187 5.18 5.74 17.23
N ILE A 188 5.44 4.63 16.52
CA ILE A 188 4.51 4.04 15.54
C ILE A 188 3.57 3.02 16.18
N PHE A 189 4.12 2.10 16.98
CA PHE A 189 3.37 0.97 17.54
C PHE A 189 2.90 1.23 18.98
N ASN A 190 3.41 2.29 19.62
CA ASN A 190 3.23 2.57 21.05
C ASN A 190 3.67 1.42 21.96
N ILE A 191 4.78 0.76 21.59
CA ILE A 191 5.41 -0.32 22.35
C ILE A 191 6.78 0.16 22.82
N ALA A 192 7.15 -0.18 24.06
CA ALA A 192 8.47 0.12 24.58
C ALA A 192 9.58 -0.55 23.74
N GLU A 193 10.67 0.17 23.47
CA GLU A 193 11.80 -0.36 22.69
C GLU A 193 12.43 -1.61 23.34
N ASP A 194 12.33 -1.71 24.67
CA ASP A 194 12.85 -2.80 25.51
C ASP A 194 11.77 -3.81 25.92
N TYR A 195 10.61 -3.86 25.23
CA TYR A 195 9.51 -4.74 25.62
C TYR A 195 9.95 -6.23 25.63
N PRO A 196 9.82 -6.96 26.76
CA PRO A 196 10.42 -8.28 26.91
C PRO A 196 9.67 -9.37 26.12
N ILE A 197 10.44 -10.30 25.53
CA ILE A 197 9.96 -11.44 24.73
C ILE A 197 10.48 -12.75 25.33
N PHE A 198 9.65 -13.35 26.20
CA PHE A 198 9.90 -14.68 26.78
C PHE A 198 9.35 -15.81 25.91
N PHE A 199 8.32 -15.53 25.10
CA PHE A 199 7.70 -16.45 24.15
C PHE A 199 7.77 -15.82 22.76
N GLY A 200 8.37 -16.52 21.81
CA GLY A 200 8.59 -15.99 20.47
C GLY A 200 8.97 -17.06 19.47
N GLU A 201 9.73 -16.68 18.46
CA GLU A 201 10.16 -17.58 17.38
C GLU A 201 11.67 -17.77 17.30
N SER A 202 12.08 -18.88 16.71
CA SER A 202 13.48 -19.17 16.41
C SER A 202 14.10 -18.15 15.45
N GLU A 203 15.43 -18.17 15.36
CA GLU A 203 16.15 -17.45 14.29
C GLU A 203 15.58 -17.84 12.91
N SER A 204 15.28 -16.84 12.07
CA SER A 204 14.76 -17.13 10.73
C SER A 204 15.81 -17.77 9.84
N GLU A 205 15.37 -18.61 8.90
CA GLU A 205 16.27 -19.24 7.93
C GLU A 205 17.06 -18.17 7.14
N ARG A 206 16.39 -17.08 6.74
CA ARG A 206 17.01 -15.95 6.04
C ARG A 206 18.09 -15.27 6.88
N PHE A 207 17.86 -15.12 8.19
CA PHE A 207 18.87 -14.59 9.10
C PHE A 207 20.06 -15.55 9.18
N LEU A 208 19.83 -16.84 9.40
CA LEU A 208 20.89 -17.86 9.48
C LEU A 208 21.73 -17.94 8.20
N GLU A 209 21.08 -17.90 7.03
CA GLU A 209 21.74 -17.85 5.72
C GLU A 209 22.64 -16.61 5.59
N SER A 210 22.16 -15.44 6.03
CA SER A 210 22.96 -14.19 6.00
C SER A 210 24.21 -14.28 6.87
N GLN A 211 24.18 -15.12 7.91
CA GLN A 211 25.28 -15.34 8.83
C GLN A 211 26.16 -16.55 8.45
N GLY A 212 25.79 -17.30 7.40
CA GLY A 212 26.53 -18.49 6.95
C GLY A 212 26.29 -19.75 7.79
N PHE A 213 25.18 -19.83 8.52
CA PHE A 213 24.79 -21.01 9.31
C PHE A 213 23.72 -21.84 8.58
N LEU A 214 23.61 -23.13 8.94
CA LEU A 214 22.56 -24.02 8.43
C LEU A 214 21.33 -24.00 9.35
N PRO A 215 20.11 -24.22 8.83
CA PRO A 215 18.89 -24.29 9.63
C PRO A 215 18.94 -25.42 10.67
N GLY A 216 18.33 -25.21 11.85
CA GLY A 216 18.13 -26.27 12.85
C GLY A 216 18.29 -25.92 14.32
N LEU A 217 18.51 -24.64 14.67
CA LEU A 217 18.62 -24.17 16.05
C LEU A 217 17.50 -23.16 16.33
N GLY A 218 16.69 -23.39 17.36
CA GLY A 218 15.60 -22.49 17.73
C GLY A 218 15.62 -22.06 19.18
N ALA A 219 15.83 -20.75 19.40
CA ALA A 219 15.86 -20.07 20.70
C ALA A 219 14.81 -20.57 21.69
N TYR A 220 13.57 -20.55 21.24
CA TYR A 220 12.39 -20.83 22.05
C TYR A 220 11.90 -22.29 21.91
N ASP A 221 12.61 -23.13 21.15
CA ASP A 221 12.26 -24.55 21.03
C ASP A 221 12.68 -25.37 22.26
N ASN A 222 13.66 -24.86 23.02
CA ASN A 222 14.13 -25.50 24.23
C ASN A 222 13.28 -25.10 25.44
N ASN A 223 13.04 -26.07 26.32
CA ASN A 223 12.48 -25.79 27.63
C ASN A 223 13.55 -25.09 28.49
N ILE A 224 13.14 -24.26 29.44
CA ILE A 224 14.06 -23.56 30.35
C ILE A 224 13.67 -23.70 31.80
N LEU A 225 14.63 -23.52 32.69
CA LEU A 225 14.39 -23.34 34.12
C LEU A 225 14.22 -21.86 34.44
N LEU A 226 13.39 -21.59 35.43
CA LEU A 226 13.18 -20.24 35.97
C LEU A 226 13.92 -20.08 37.30
N GLY A 227 14.31 -18.84 37.60
CA GLY A 227 14.94 -18.50 38.88
C GLY A 227 16.35 -19.08 39.06
N THR A 228 17.09 -19.24 37.96
CA THR A 228 18.51 -19.60 37.98
C THR A 228 19.31 -18.47 38.65
N GLU A 229 20.41 -18.79 39.34
CA GLU A 229 21.26 -17.78 40.00
C GLU A 229 22.00 -16.86 38.99
N TRP A 230 21.89 -17.15 37.69
CA TRP A 230 22.71 -16.58 36.62
C TRP A 230 22.03 -15.44 35.85
N ALA A 231 20.72 -15.22 36.03
CA ALA A 231 19.94 -14.24 35.26
C ALA A 231 20.50 -12.79 35.26
N GLY A 232 21.33 -12.43 36.26
CA GLY A 232 21.91 -11.10 36.42
C GLY A 232 23.26 -10.84 35.72
N GLU A 233 23.81 -11.80 34.96
CA GLU A 233 25.14 -11.65 34.32
C GLU A 233 25.10 -11.09 32.89
N ILE A 234 23.92 -10.85 32.31
CA ILE A 234 23.80 -10.27 30.96
C ILE A 234 23.77 -8.73 31.03
N GLU A 235 24.61 -8.10 30.20
CA GLU A 235 24.61 -6.64 30.04
C GLU A 235 23.29 -6.14 29.44
N ASN A 236 22.67 -5.15 30.10
CA ASN A 236 21.38 -4.54 29.76
C ASN A 236 20.16 -5.47 29.83
N ASN A 237 20.23 -6.57 30.57
CA ASN A 237 19.06 -7.40 30.84
C ASN A 237 18.25 -6.84 32.02
N ASN A 238 17.08 -6.22 31.75
CA ASN A 238 16.29 -5.49 32.75
C ASN A 238 15.09 -6.26 33.29
N TYR A 239 14.72 -7.39 32.68
CA TYR A 239 13.50 -8.11 33.00
C TYR A 239 13.78 -9.49 33.58
N VAL A 240 12.86 -9.95 34.42
CA VAL A 240 12.82 -11.32 34.95
C VAL A 240 11.42 -11.83 34.71
N TYR A 241 11.28 -13.12 34.43
CA TYR A 241 9.97 -13.72 34.28
C TYR A 241 9.20 -13.70 35.62
N GLU A 242 8.13 -12.90 35.71
CA GLU A 242 7.32 -12.73 36.92
C GLU A 242 5.97 -13.47 36.89
N ALA A 243 5.63 -14.08 35.75
CA ALA A 243 4.35 -14.77 35.58
C ALA A 243 4.37 -16.21 36.15
N ALA A 244 3.22 -16.88 36.09
CA ALA A 244 3.11 -18.24 36.60
C ALA A 244 3.92 -19.22 35.73
N PRO A 245 4.74 -20.12 36.33
CA PRO A 245 5.47 -21.12 35.58
C PRO A 245 4.53 -22.16 34.96
N ASP A 246 4.99 -22.84 33.91
CA ASP A 246 4.25 -23.95 33.29
C ASP A 246 4.18 -25.17 34.23
N GLY A 247 5.16 -25.31 35.12
CA GLY A 247 5.15 -26.33 36.15
C GLY A 247 6.29 -26.19 37.15
N SER A 248 6.36 -27.15 38.08
CA SER A 248 7.44 -27.26 39.05
C SER A 248 7.86 -28.71 39.21
N LEU A 249 9.17 -28.95 39.09
CA LEU A 249 9.79 -30.26 39.13
C LEU A 249 10.36 -30.51 40.52
N VAL A 250 10.21 -31.74 41.01
CA VAL A 250 10.82 -32.18 42.28
C VAL A 250 11.37 -33.60 42.16
N GLY A 251 12.45 -33.88 42.90
CA GLY A 251 12.97 -35.25 43.05
C GLY A 251 13.48 -35.87 41.74
N LEU A 252 12.96 -37.05 41.37
CA LEU A 252 13.44 -37.76 40.17
C LEU A 252 12.98 -37.12 38.86
N GLU A 253 11.86 -36.40 38.87
CA GLU A 253 11.38 -35.70 37.68
C GLU A 253 12.32 -34.55 37.31
N ASP A 254 12.68 -33.76 38.33
CA ASP A 254 13.70 -32.72 38.25
C ASP A 254 15.06 -33.26 37.76
N PHE A 255 15.50 -34.37 38.35
CA PHE A 255 16.73 -35.04 37.93
C PHE A 255 16.74 -35.36 36.41
N TRP A 256 15.69 -35.99 35.90
CA TRP A 256 15.65 -36.41 34.49
C TRP A 256 15.43 -35.24 33.54
N PHE A 257 14.66 -34.25 33.94
CA PHE A 257 14.43 -33.06 33.15
C PHE A 257 15.71 -32.24 32.98
N ASN A 258 16.46 -31.99 34.07
CA ASN A 258 17.72 -31.24 34.04
C ASN A 258 18.80 -31.96 33.23
N ILE A 259 18.88 -33.29 33.33
CA ILE A 259 19.74 -34.10 32.45
C ILE A 259 19.31 -33.98 30.98
N GLY A 260 17.99 -33.95 30.72
CA GLY A 260 17.44 -33.79 29.37
C GLY A 260 17.70 -32.42 28.75
N LEU A 261 17.84 -31.38 29.57
CA LEU A 261 18.25 -30.02 29.18
C LEU A 261 19.75 -29.89 28.91
N GLY A 262 20.55 -30.93 29.20
CA GLY A 262 22.00 -30.87 29.09
C GLY A 262 22.69 -30.16 30.25
N LEU A 263 21.96 -29.85 31.33
CA LEU A 263 22.52 -29.18 32.50
C LEU A 263 23.45 -30.13 33.27
N GLY A 264 24.54 -29.57 33.80
CA GLY A 264 25.55 -30.34 34.52
C GLY A 264 25.05 -30.97 35.82
N PHE A 265 25.84 -31.90 36.38
CA PHE A 265 25.51 -32.57 37.65
C PHE A 265 25.33 -31.63 38.85
N GLY A 266 25.73 -30.35 38.75
CA GLY A 266 25.49 -29.32 39.77
C GLY A 266 24.00 -29.13 40.06
N TYR A 267 23.21 -28.75 39.04
CA TYR A 267 21.76 -28.57 39.12
C TYR A 267 21.03 -29.86 39.52
N VAL A 268 21.50 -30.99 38.99
CA VAL A 268 20.89 -32.30 39.21
C VAL A 268 20.99 -32.76 40.68
N PHE A 269 21.99 -32.29 41.42
CA PHE A 269 22.24 -32.67 42.82
C PHE A 269 21.98 -31.54 43.83
N GLU A 270 21.69 -30.32 43.38
CA GLU A 270 21.42 -29.17 44.25
C GLU A 270 20.17 -29.39 45.12
N GLY A 271 19.17 -30.09 44.56
CA GLY A 271 17.95 -30.50 45.24
C GLY A 271 17.02 -29.32 45.53
N GLY A 272 15.73 -29.50 45.31
CA GLY A 272 14.76 -28.42 45.48
C GLY A 272 13.56 -28.60 44.58
N ALA A 273 12.80 -27.52 44.43
CA ALA A 273 11.75 -27.43 43.42
C ALA A 273 12.21 -26.43 42.36
N HIS A 274 12.37 -26.89 41.12
CA HIS A 274 12.71 -26.01 39.99
C HIS A 274 11.45 -25.71 39.20
N GLN A 275 11.22 -24.43 38.91
CA GLN A 275 10.14 -23.99 38.03
C GLN A 275 10.64 -23.98 36.59
N TYR A 276 9.77 -24.24 35.63
CA TYR A 276 10.17 -24.33 34.23
C TYR A 276 9.13 -23.72 33.29
N LEU A 277 9.60 -23.39 32.08
CA LEU A 277 8.78 -23.06 30.91
C LEU A 277 9.02 -24.11 29.82
N ILE A 278 7.96 -24.54 29.16
CA ILE A 278 8.01 -25.43 27.98
C ILE A 278 7.40 -24.75 26.77
N ASN A 279 7.65 -25.30 25.57
CA ASN A 279 7.01 -24.85 24.32
C ASN A 279 7.00 -23.31 24.22
N ARG A 280 8.17 -22.68 24.38
CA ARG A 280 8.26 -21.22 24.32
C ARG A 280 8.09 -20.71 22.90
N ASN A 281 8.42 -21.55 21.93
CA ASN A 281 8.15 -21.32 20.52
C ASN A 281 6.64 -21.29 20.32
N VAL A 282 6.13 -20.14 19.86
CA VAL A 282 4.69 -19.89 19.75
C VAL A 282 3.97 -20.90 18.85
N LYS A 283 4.63 -21.38 17.79
CA LYS A 283 4.10 -22.43 16.91
C LYS A 283 3.91 -23.74 17.67
N ASN A 284 4.96 -24.19 18.36
CA ASN A 284 4.93 -25.41 19.15
C ASN A 284 3.91 -25.32 20.30
N ARG A 285 3.82 -24.15 20.96
CA ARG A 285 2.89 -23.89 22.05
C ARG A 285 1.45 -24.09 21.61
N VAL A 286 1.05 -23.44 20.53
CA VAL A 286 -0.32 -23.55 19.99
C VAL A 286 -0.56 -24.95 19.42
N GLN A 287 0.32 -25.46 18.56
CA GLN A 287 0.15 -26.75 17.90
C GLN A 287 0.01 -27.91 18.91
N SER A 288 0.72 -27.86 20.05
CA SER A 288 0.71 -28.92 21.06
C SER A 288 -0.63 -29.14 21.76
N ILE A 289 -1.50 -28.12 21.78
CA ILE A 289 -2.82 -28.19 22.41
C ILE A 289 -3.96 -28.41 21.41
N LEU A 290 -3.65 -28.42 20.10
CA LEU A 290 -4.65 -28.61 19.06
C LEU A 290 -5.14 -30.07 18.99
N LEU A 291 -6.45 -30.23 18.88
CA LEU A 291 -7.13 -31.47 18.54
C LEU A 291 -6.68 -31.99 17.17
N PRO A 292 -6.73 -33.31 16.94
CA PRO A 292 -6.38 -33.91 15.64
C PRO A 292 -7.12 -33.26 14.47
N GLN A 293 -6.43 -33.12 13.33
CA GLN A 293 -6.94 -32.53 12.07
C GLN A 293 -7.21 -31.01 12.14
N LEU A 294 -6.81 -30.35 13.22
CA LEU A 294 -6.49 -28.93 13.20
C LEU A 294 -5.01 -28.75 12.91
N THR A 295 -4.70 -27.67 12.21
CA THR A 295 -3.34 -27.26 11.92
C THR A 295 -3.23 -25.76 12.12
N ILE A 296 -2.01 -25.31 12.35
CA ILE A 296 -1.68 -23.90 12.32
C ILE A 296 -1.19 -23.48 10.94
N ASP A 297 -1.20 -22.17 10.73
CA ASP A 297 -0.36 -21.51 9.73
C ASP A 297 1.09 -21.44 10.23
N ASN A 298 2.06 -21.67 9.34
CA ASN A 298 3.48 -21.75 9.72
C ASN A 298 4.18 -20.38 9.83
N ASP A 299 3.50 -19.29 9.48
CA ASP A 299 3.98 -17.90 9.54
C ASP A 299 3.23 -17.09 10.61
N PRO A 300 3.47 -17.34 11.92
CA PRO A 300 2.90 -16.52 12.96
C PRO A 300 3.58 -15.15 12.98
N TYR A 301 2.88 -14.13 13.46
CA TYR A 301 3.39 -12.77 13.36
C TYR A 301 2.97 -11.89 14.53
N LEU A 302 3.66 -10.76 14.70
CA LEU A 302 3.33 -9.80 15.76
C LEU A 302 2.08 -8.98 15.45
N VAL A 303 1.26 -8.79 16.48
CA VAL A 303 0.12 -7.88 16.52
C VAL A 303 0.19 -7.00 17.76
N PHE A 304 -0.36 -5.79 17.64
CA PHE A 304 -0.13 -4.73 18.62
C PHE A 304 -1.45 -4.19 19.18
N ASP A 305 -1.62 -4.27 20.49
CA ASP A 305 -2.61 -3.49 21.21
C ASP A 305 -1.97 -2.16 21.63
N SER A 306 -1.84 -1.26 20.65
CA SER A 306 -1.20 0.04 20.83
C SER A 306 -1.88 0.91 21.89
N GLN A 307 -3.16 0.69 22.21
CA GLN A 307 -3.84 1.47 23.26
C GLN A 307 -3.35 1.11 24.65
N ASN A 308 -3.03 -0.17 24.86
CA ASN A 308 -2.53 -0.68 26.13
C ASN A 308 -1.00 -0.85 26.15
N GLY A 309 -0.33 -0.55 25.04
CA GLY A 309 1.12 -0.70 24.88
C GLY A 309 1.59 -2.14 25.01
N LYS A 310 0.80 -3.08 24.46
CA LYS A 310 1.09 -4.52 24.52
C LYS A 310 1.29 -5.11 23.13
N MET A 311 2.16 -6.10 23.04
CA MET A 311 2.37 -6.86 21.81
C MET A 311 2.18 -8.36 22.05
N TYR A 312 1.74 -9.05 20.99
CA TYR A 312 1.39 -10.46 21.01
C TYR A 312 1.87 -11.12 19.72
N TYR A 313 2.10 -12.42 19.76
CA TYR A 313 2.09 -13.22 18.54
C TYR A 313 0.66 -13.65 18.22
N VAL A 314 0.34 -13.76 16.94
CA VAL A 314 -0.91 -14.36 16.49
C VAL A 314 -0.60 -15.60 15.65
N VAL A 315 -1.29 -16.70 15.95
CA VAL A 315 -1.15 -17.97 15.26
C VAL A 315 -2.50 -18.36 14.69
N SER A 316 -2.59 -18.42 13.37
CA SER A 316 -3.81 -18.80 12.67
C SER A 316 -4.09 -20.29 12.77
N ILE A 317 -5.35 -20.66 12.99
CA ILE A 317 -5.79 -22.06 13.16
C ILE A 317 -6.88 -22.38 12.14
N TYR A 318 -6.68 -23.46 11.40
CA TYR A 318 -7.64 -23.93 10.41
C TYR A 318 -7.77 -25.46 10.43
N THR A 319 -8.86 -25.95 9.84
CA THR A 319 -9.09 -27.39 9.69
C THR A 319 -8.31 -27.93 8.50
N SER A 320 -7.79 -29.14 8.63
CA SER A 320 -7.29 -29.94 7.51
C SER A 320 -7.75 -31.38 7.71
N ILE A 321 -9.00 -31.65 7.34
CA ILE A 321 -9.66 -32.94 7.58
C ILE A 321 -9.71 -33.79 6.31
N ASP A 322 -9.08 -34.96 6.33
CA ASP A 322 -9.07 -35.88 5.19
C ASP A 322 -10.39 -36.65 5.07
N ILE A 323 -11.20 -36.34 4.05
CA ILE A 323 -12.53 -36.95 3.83
C ILE A 323 -12.56 -38.13 2.82
N GLY A 324 -11.41 -38.47 2.21
CA GLY A 324 -11.10 -39.79 1.61
C GLY A 324 -11.99 -40.38 0.50
N SER A 325 -12.99 -39.66 -0.01
CA SER A 325 -14.06 -40.25 -0.86
C SER A 325 -13.93 -39.90 -2.34
N TYR A 326 -14.25 -38.65 -2.69
CA TYR A 326 -14.22 -38.10 -4.04
C TYR A 326 -13.48 -36.75 -4.08
N SER A 327 -13.15 -36.18 -2.91
CA SER A 327 -12.42 -34.93 -2.85
C SER A 327 -10.93 -35.15 -3.10
N LYS A 328 -10.32 -34.20 -3.79
CA LYS A 328 -8.87 -34.09 -4.02
C LYS A 328 -8.20 -33.07 -3.10
N SER A 329 -8.96 -32.54 -2.13
CA SER A 329 -8.48 -31.62 -1.12
C SER A 329 -9.02 -32.01 0.27
N PRO A 330 -8.30 -31.77 1.36
CA PRO A 330 -8.89 -31.84 2.70
C PRO A 330 -10.05 -30.85 2.85
N LEU A 331 -10.78 -30.99 3.96
CA LEU A 331 -11.73 -29.98 4.41
C LEU A 331 -10.96 -28.83 5.06
N LEU A 332 -10.99 -27.68 4.41
CA LEU A 332 -10.19 -26.49 4.72
C LEU A 332 -11.10 -25.36 5.19
N ARG A 333 -11.04 -24.98 6.47
CA ARG A 333 -11.82 -23.86 7.04
C ARG A 333 -10.99 -23.09 8.05
N PHE A 334 -10.92 -21.77 7.88
CA PHE A 334 -10.29 -20.89 8.84
C PHE A 334 -11.19 -20.70 10.06
N LEU A 335 -10.80 -21.28 11.19
CA LEU A 335 -11.62 -21.23 12.42
C LEU A 335 -11.42 -19.92 13.19
N GLY A 336 -10.19 -19.42 13.21
CA GLY A 336 -9.80 -18.23 13.94
C GLY A 336 -8.33 -18.26 14.31
N VAL A 337 -7.95 -17.42 15.27
CA VAL A 337 -6.56 -17.24 15.70
C VAL A 337 -6.39 -17.54 17.19
N SER A 338 -5.18 -17.96 17.56
CA SER A 338 -4.68 -17.95 18.93
C SER A 338 -3.70 -16.80 19.10
N VAL A 339 -4.03 -15.86 19.97
CA VAL A 339 -3.13 -14.77 20.40
C VAL A 339 -2.30 -15.27 21.58
N VAL A 340 -0.98 -15.18 21.45
CA VAL A 340 0.01 -15.60 22.44
C VAL A 340 0.66 -14.35 23.04
N ASP A 341 0.52 -14.17 24.34
CA ASP A 341 1.23 -13.11 25.06
C ASP A 341 2.73 -13.42 25.12
N VAL A 342 3.53 -12.51 24.58
CA VAL A 342 4.99 -12.70 24.44
C VAL A 342 5.71 -12.67 25.79
N ILE A 343 5.08 -12.15 26.85
CA ILE A 343 5.64 -12.09 28.18
C ILE A 343 5.32 -13.38 28.94
N ASN A 344 4.05 -13.76 29.03
CA ASN A 344 3.63 -14.83 29.93
C ASN A 344 3.24 -16.15 29.23
N GLY A 345 3.08 -16.15 27.91
CA GLY A 345 2.73 -17.32 27.12
C GLY A 345 1.25 -17.75 27.21
N GLU A 346 0.38 -16.89 27.75
CA GLU A 346 -1.07 -17.10 27.81
C GLU A 346 -1.66 -17.14 26.39
N LEU A 347 -2.59 -18.06 26.17
CA LEU A 347 -3.25 -18.28 24.89
C LEU A 347 -4.70 -17.80 24.96
N THR A 348 -5.05 -16.86 24.10
CA THR A 348 -6.43 -16.38 23.94
C THR A 348 -6.93 -16.68 22.53
N PHE A 349 -8.09 -17.32 22.41
CA PHE A 349 -8.64 -17.71 21.11
C PHE A 349 -9.69 -16.71 20.62
N TYR A 350 -9.58 -16.30 19.36
CA TYR A 350 -10.56 -15.42 18.71
C TYR A 350 -11.08 -16.04 17.43
N LYS A 351 -12.40 -16.08 17.28
CA LYS A 351 -13.07 -16.70 16.13
C LYS A 351 -12.87 -15.86 14.87
N ASN A 352 -12.73 -16.52 13.72
CA ASN A 352 -12.76 -15.85 12.42
C ASN A 352 -14.10 -15.09 12.24
N PRO A 353 -14.08 -13.76 12.03
CA PRO A 353 -15.30 -12.95 11.92
C PRO A 353 -16.09 -13.20 10.61
N ALA A 354 -15.45 -13.79 9.59
CA ALA A 354 -16.06 -14.11 8.30
C ALA A 354 -16.54 -15.57 8.20
N LEU A 355 -16.46 -16.33 9.30
CA LEU A 355 -16.80 -17.75 9.30
C LEU A 355 -18.31 -17.98 9.12
N ILE A 356 -18.68 -18.77 8.12
CA ILE A 356 -20.09 -19.14 7.86
C ILE A 356 -20.47 -20.33 8.74
N GLU A 357 -21.22 -20.07 9.81
CA GLU A 357 -21.66 -21.08 10.78
C GLU A 357 -23.10 -21.57 10.51
N SER A 358 -23.34 -22.10 9.31
CA SER A 358 -24.68 -22.60 8.94
C SER A 358 -24.62 -23.69 7.87
N GLU A 359 -25.78 -24.29 7.57
CA GLU A 359 -25.93 -25.27 6.47
C GLU A 359 -25.66 -24.67 5.08
N ALA A 360 -25.42 -23.35 4.97
CA ALA A 360 -24.90 -22.75 3.74
C ALA A 360 -23.51 -23.31 3.38
N ASP A 361 -22.71 -23.69 4.39
CA ASP A 361 -21.53 -24.53 4.17
C ASP A 361 -21.95 -26.02 4.26
N PRO A 362 -21.88 -26.78 3.15
CA PRO A 362 -22.30 -28.18 3.13
C PRO A 362 -21.46 -29.09 4.05
N MET A 363 -20.32 -28.61 4.54
CA MET A 363 -19.41 -29.33 5.42
C MET A 363 -19.51 -28.87 6.88
N TYR A 364 -20.40 -27.92 7.21
CA TYR A 364 -20.54 -27.35 8.56
C TYR A 364 -20.67 -28.39 9.67
N ASP A 365 -21.51 -29.41 9.46
CA ASP A 365 -21.75 -30.47 10.44
C ASP A 365 -20.49 -31.26 10.81
N VAL A 366 -19.50 -31.32 9.91
CA VAL A 366 -18.25 -32.05 10.12
C VAL A 366 -17.31 -31.24 11.01
N TRP A 367 -17.13 -29.95 10.73
CA TRP A 367 -16.11 -29.14 11.39
C TRP A 367 -16.62 -28.34 12.60
N LYS A 368 -17.94 -28.12 12.74
CA LYS A 368 -18.52 -27.41 13.92
C LYS A 368 -18.18 -28.04 15.27
N TYR A 369 -17.77 -29.30 15.28
CA TYR A 369 -17.28 -29.95 16.49
C TYR A 369 -16.10 -29.19 17.10
N TYR A 370 -15.15 -28.72 16.29
CA TYR A 370 -13.94 -28.04 16.75
C TYR A 370 -14.25 -26.67 17.37
N LEU A 371 -15.22 -25.93 16.83
CA LEU A 371 -15.68 -24.67 17.42
C LEU A 371 -16.18 -24.86 18.86
N ASN A 372 -16.85 -25.97 19.16
CA ASN A 372 -17.40 -26.21 20.49
C ASN A 372 -16.37 -26.68 21.53
N ARG A 373 -15.10 -26.90 21.15
CA ARG A 373 -14.06 -27.44 22.05
C ARG A 373 -13.08 -26.42 22.59
N TYR A 374 -13.00 -25.25 21.99
CA TYR A 374 -12.19 -24.14 22.50
C TYR A 374 -13.10 -22.97 22.83
N ASP A 375 -12.63 -22.12 23.74
CA ASP A 375 -13.34 -20.92 24.17
C ASP A 375 -13.04 -19.78 23.19
N TRP A 376 -13.70 -19.81 22.03
CA TRP A 376 -13.51 -18.80 20.99
C TRP A 376 -14.23 -17.50 21.37
N GLY A 377 -13.45 -16.46 21.64
CA GLY A 377 -13.94 -15.09 21.82
C GLY A 377 -14.23 -14.36 20.51
N GLU A 378 -14.84 -13.18 20.61
CA GLU A 378 -14.96 -12.25 19.49
C GLU A 378 -13.68 -11.45 19.30
N VAL A 379 -13.29 -11.19 18.05
CA VAL A 379 -12.08 -10.43 17.72
C VAL A 379 -12.21 -8.99 18.26
N PRO A 380 -11.28 -8.53 19.11
CA PRO A 380 -11.31 -7.16 19.61
C PRO A 380 -10.96 -6.16 18.50
N SER A 381 -11.42 -4.92 18.64
CA SER A 381 -11.26 -3.89 17.60
C SER A 381 -9.80 -3.59 17.25
N TRP A 382 -8.88 -3.67 18.21
CA TRP A 382 -7.45 -3.46 17.98
C TRP A 382 -6.85 -4.56 17.08
N LEU A 383 -7.36 -5.79 17.17
CA LEU A 383 -6.86 -6.93 16.41
C LEU A 383 -7.48 -7.02 15.02
N LYS A 384 -8.74 -6.60 14.86
CA LYS A 384 -9.52 -6.75 13.60
C LYS A 384 -8.74 -6.28 12.37
N ASN A 385 -8.11 -5.11 12.44
CA ASN A 385 -7.39 -4.51 11.30
C ASN A 385 -6.00 -5.12 11.05
N GLN A 386 -5.50 -5.94 11.97
CA GLN A 386 -4.20 -6.61 11.88
C GLN A 386 -4.32 -8.10 11.54
N LEU A 387 -5.55 -8.62 11.40
CA LEU A 387 -5.76 -10.01 11.00
C LEU A 387 -5.40 -10.23 9.53
N ARG A 388 -4.66 -11.31 9.29
CA ARG A 388 -4.34 -11.87 7.99
C ARG A 388 -5.12 -13.16 7.78
N TYR A 389 -5.64 -13.33 6.57
CA TYR A 389 -6.14 -14.63 6.15
C TYR A 389 -4.94 -15.57 6.04
N PRO A 390 -4.99 -16.82 6.57
CA PRO A 390 -3.78 -17.63 6.71
C PRO A 390 -3.20 -18.02 5.34
N GLU A 391 -1.89 -17.88 5.20
CA GLU A 391 -1.16 -18.11 3.96
C GLU A 391 -1.27 -19.57 3.53
N ASP A 392 -0.82 -20.50 4.37
CA ASP A 392 -0.80 -21.93 4.06
C ASP A 392 -2.19 -22.46 3.67
N LEU A 393 -3.22 -21.96 4.36
CA LEU A 393 -4.61 -22.27 4.07
C LEU A 393 -4.99 -21.76 2.68
N PHE A 394 -4.78 -20.48 2.42
CA PHE A 394 -5.17 -19.87 1.15
C PHE A 394 -4.43 -20.53 -0.01
N GLU A 395 -3.14 -20.80 0.12
CA GLU A 395 -2.37 -21.54 -0.87
C GLU A 395 -2.92 -22.94 -1.13
N ALA A 396 -3.34 -23.66 -0.09
CA ALA A 396 -3.99 -24.97 -0.25
C ALA A 396 -5.33 -24.86 -0.97
N GLN A 397 -6.12 -23.83 -0.69
CA GLN A 397 -7.37 -23.53 -1.38
C GLN A 397 -7.12 -23.17 -2.85
N LEU A 398 -6.13 -22.32 -3.13
CA LEU A 398 -5.74 -21.91 -4.48
C LEU A 398 -5.23 -23.08 -5.31
N ARG A 399 -4.37 -23.94 -4.76
CA ARG A 399 -3.89 -25.16 -5.44
C ARG A 399 -5.04 -26.07 -5.89
N ALA A 400 -6.11 -26.18 -5.09
CA ALA A 400 -7.32 -26.85 -5.53
C ALA A 400 -8.06 -26.02 -6.60
N ASN A 401 -8.21 -24.72 -6.37
CA ASN A 401 -8.95 -23.84 -7.27
C ASN A 401 -8.36 -23.76 -8.67
N TYR A 402 -7.03 -23.85 -8.84
CA TYR A 402 -6.36 -23.84 -10.15
C TYR A 402 -6.88 -24.86 -11.16
N VAL A 403 -7.52 -25.94 -10.70
CA VAL A 403 -8.13 -26.97 -11.55
C VAL A 403 -9.65 -27.04 -11.35
N TYR A 404 -10.13 -27.02 -10.11
CA TYR A 404 -11.53 -27.33 -9.79
C TYR A 404 -12.50 -26.14 -9.90
N HIS A 405 -12.02 -24.96 -10.32
CA HIS A 405 -12.91 -23.88 -10.77
C HIS A 405 -13.58 -24.20 -12.12
N VAL A 406 -13.01 -25.10 -12.93
CA VAL A 406 -13.55 -25.45 -14.24
C VAL A 406 -14.68 -26.48 -14.09
N GLU A 407 -15.92 -26.01 -14.19
CA GLU A 407 -17.11 -26.85 -14.02
C GLU A 407 -17.74 -27.34 -15.33
N GLU A 408 -17.20 -26.93 -16.48
CA GLU A 408 -17.76 -27.22 -17.81
C GLU A 408 -17.00 -28.30 -18.57
N LEU A 409 -17.71 -29.33 -19.06
CA LEU A 409 -17.14 -30.51 -19.74
C LEU A 409 -16.20 -30.14 -20.90
N LYS A 410 -16.60 -29.16 -21.71
CA LYS A 410 -15.84 -28.77 -22.91
C LYS A 410 -14.52 -28.11 -22.52
N THR A 411 -14.56 -27.19 -21.57
CA THR A 411 -13.38 -26.46 -21.07
C THR A 411 -12.45 -27.43 -20.35
N TRP A 412 -12.97 -28.26 -19.46
CA TRP A 412 -12.18 -29.27 -18.74
C TRP A 412 -11.45 -30.23 -19.68
N LYS A 413 -12.14 -30.73 -20.73
CA LYS A 413 -11.53 -31.63 -21.72
C LYS A 413 -10.38 -30.98 -22.49
N ARG A 414 -10.49 -29.68 -22.75
CA ARG A 414 -9.48 -28.91 -23.47
C ARG A 414 -8.32 -28.53 -22.56
N GLY A 415 -8.61 -28.30 -21.28
CA GLY A 415 -7.63 -28.00 -20.23
C GLY A 415 -6.93 -26.66 -20.40
N ASP A 416 -7.52 -25.74 -21.16
CA ASP A 416 -6.93 -24.44 -21.49
C ASP A 416 -7.28 -23.33 -20.49
N ASP A 417 -8.13 -23.62 -19.51
CA ASP A 417 -8.46 -22.74 -18.38
C ASP A 417 -7.93 -23.32 -17.07
N PHE A 418 -6.98 -24.26 -17.12
CA PHE A 418 -6.26 -24.66 -15.92
C PHE A 418 -5.16 -23.67 -15.63
N HIS A 419 -4.95 -23.39 -14.34
CA HIS A 419 -3.95 -22.43 -13.91
C HIS A 419 -2.74 -23.14 -13.30
N GLU A 420 -1.63 -22.42 -13.24
CA GLU A 420 -0.46 -22.76 -12.45
C GLU A 420 0.14 -21.49 -11.83
N ARG A 421 0.78 -21.65 -10.68
CA ARG A 421 1.50 -20.55 -10.06
C ARG A 421 2.79 -20.29 -10.86
N PRO A 422 3.15 -19.01 -11.13
CA PRO A 422 4.42 -18.64 -11.73
C PRO A 422 5.61 -19.21 -10.95
N GLU A 423 6.72 -19.45 -11.62
CA GLU A 423 7.93 -20.08 -11.05
C GLU A 423 8.53 -19.37 -9.83
N ASN A 424 8.43 -18.03 -9.77
CA ASN A 424 8.81 -17.22 -8.60
C ASN A 424 7.57 -16.45 -8.08
N GLY A 425 6.39 -17.03 -8.25
CA GLY A 425 5.15 -16.50 -7.70
C GLY A 425 4.99 -16.94 -6.26
N ASP A 426 4.34 -16.11 -5.47
CA ASP A 426 4.03 -16.37 -4.07
C ASP A 426 2.71 -15.71 -3.69
N LEU A 427 2.18 -16.00 -2.50
CA LEU A 427 1.12 -15.19 -1.92
C LEU A 427 1.72 -13.92 -1.32
N PHE A 428 1.52 -12.78 -1.99
CA PHE A 428 1.98 -11.50 -1.47
C PHE A 428 0.85 -10.79 -0.75
N TYR A 429 1.01 -10.56 0.56
CA TYR A 429 0.25 -9.51 1.22
C TYR A 429 0.78 -8.18 0.71
N ILE A 430 -0.04 -7.25 0.19
CA ILE A 430 0.37 -5.91 -0.26
C ILE A 430 -0.76 -4.90 -0.06
N GLU A 431 -0.43 -3.60 -0.09
CA GLU A 431 -1.39 -2.53 -0.29
C GLU A 431 -1.75 -2.39 -1.78
N THR A 432 -3.05 -2.31 -2.13
CA THR A 432 -3.48 -2.09 -3.51
C THR A 432 -4.87 -1.46 -3.57
N ASP A 433 -5.25 -0.89 -4.71
CA ASP A 433 -6.58 -0.29 -4.91
C ASP A 433 -7.46 -1.26 -5.73
N LEU A 434 -8.54 -1.75 -5.11
CA LEU A 434 -9.52 -2.62 -5.76
C LEU A 434 -10.76 -1.88 -6.30
N GLY A 435 -10.75 -0.54 -6.23
CA GLY A 435 -11.79 0.38 -6.73
C GLY A 435 -12.53 1.14 -5.63
N ASN A 436 -12.17 0.92 -4.37
CA ASN A 436 -12.78 1.57 -3.20
C ASN A 436 -11.73 2.26 -2.32
N GLY A 437 -10.58 2.62 -2.91
CA GLY A 437 -9.41 3.12 -2.19
C GLY A 437 -8.43 2.01 -1.85
N ILE A 438 -7.28 2.44 -1.32
CA ILE A 438 -6.16 1.55 -1.03
C ILE A 438 -6.48 0.71 0.21
N GLU A 439 -6.37 -0.61 0.06
CA GLU A 439 -6.59 -1.57 1.13
C GLU A 439 -5.51 -2.65 1.13
N PHE A 440 -5.31 -3.28 2.30
CA PHE A 440 -4.34 -4.36 2.49
C PHE A 440 -4.95 -5.71 2.12
N VAL A 441 -4.30 -6.44 1.21
CA VAL A 441 -4.84 -7.68 0.63
C VAL A 441 -3.78 -8.75 0.50
N GLY A 442 -4.18 -10.03 0.52
CA GLY A 442 -3.34 -11.13 0.05
C GLY A 442 -3.59 -11.37 -1.43
N LEU A 443 -2.54 -11.45 -2.25
CA LEU A 443 -2.61 -11.48 -3.70
C LEU A 443 -1.71 -12.58 -4.28
N ASP A 444 -2.28 -13.44 -5.12
CA ASP A 444 -1.56 -14.50 -5.83
C ASP A 444 -1.84 -14.41 -7.34
N LEU A 445 -0.77 -14.36 -8.14
CA LEU A 445 -0.83 -14.28 -9.59
C LEU A 445 -0.79 -15.68 -10.20
N VAL A 446 -1.60 -15.91 -11.24
CA VAL A 446 -1.65 -17.21 -11.90
C VAL A 446 -1.49 -17.12 -13.41
N GLU A 447 -0.86 -18.13 -13.99
CA GLU A 447 -0.64 -18.27 -15.43
C GLU A 447 -1.46 -19.42 -16.01
N TYR A 448 -1.77 -19.39 -17.31
CA TYR A 448 -2.43 -20.51 -17.97
C TYR A 448 -1.46 -21.68 -18.12
N ARG A 449 -1.88 -22.85 -17.62
CA ARG A 449 -1.09 -24.06 -17.59
C ARG A 449 -0.73 -24.56 -18.98
N GLY A 450 0.54 -24.90 -19.19
CA GLY A 450 1.00 -25.55 -20.42
C GLY A 450 1.11 -24.63 -21.63
N THR A 451 1.18 -23.32 -21.42
CA THR A 451 1.46 -22.32 -22.45
C THR A 451 2.97 -22.05 -22.55
N GLU A 452 3.55 -22.06 -23.76
CA GLU A 452 4.99 -21.76 -23.95
C GLU A 452 5.32 -20.30 -23.63
N ALA A 453 4.43 -19.38 -24.04
CA ALA A 453 4.44 -18.00 -23.60
C ALA A 453 3.54 -17.90 -22.37
N ARG A 454 4.16 -17.91 -21.18
CA ARG A 454 3.51 -17.80 -19.88
C ARG A 454 2.65 -16.54 -19.80
N THR A 455 1.34 -16.70 -20.05
CA THR A 455 0.34 -15.63 -20.10
C THR A 455 -0.39 -15.57 -18.77
N LEU A 456 -0.71 -14.36 -18.31
CA LEU A 456 -1.44 -14.17 -17.06
C LEU A 456 -2.88 -14.69 -17.24
N ALA A 457 -3.27 -15.68 -16.44
CA ALA A 457 -4.64 -16.19 -16.36
C ALA A 457 -5.51 -15.31 -15.46
N GLY A 458 -4.90 -14.69 -14.45
CA GLY A 458 -5.59 -13.77 -13.56
C GLY A 458 -4.85 -13.56 -12.26
N MET A 459 -5.58 -13.01 -11.30
CA MET A 459 -5.10 -12.67 -9.97
C MET A 459 -6.16 -13.03 -8.94
N TYR A 460 -5.79 -13.87 -7.97
CA TYR A 460 -6.60 -14.16 -6.80
C TYR A 460 -6.28 -13.15 -5.71
N VAL A 461 -7.31 -12.64 -5.06
CA VAL A 461 -7.19 -11.67 -3.97
C VAL A 461 -8.04 -12.12 -2.78
N VAL A 462 -7.50 -12.02 -1.58
CA VAL A 462 -8.25 -12.13 -0.32
C VAL A 462 -8.11 -10.83 0.46
N ARG A 463 -9.24 -10.24 0.83
CA ARG A 463 -9.30 -8.91 1.46
C ARG A 463 -9.17 -9.02 2.98
N HIS A 464 -8.66 -7.96 3.61
CA HIS A 464 -8.47 -7.87 5.06
C HIS A 464 -9.22 -6.67 5.67
N GLY A 465 -9.01 -6.43 6.97
CA GLY A 465 -9.60 -5.31 7.68
C GLY A 465 -11.13 -5.38 7.73
N ASP A 466 -11.80 -4.39 7.16
CA ASP A 466 -13.27 -4.35 7.16
C ASP A 466 -13.91 -5.38 6.22
N ASN A 467 -13.19 -5.82 5.19
CA ASN A 467 -13.66 -6.80 4.20
C ASN A 467 -13.01 -8.18 4.44
N PHE A 468 -12.61 -8.46 5.68
CA PHE A 468 -11.83 -9.64 6.02
C PHE A 468 -12.46 -10.94 5.49
N GLY A 469 -11.68 -11.73 4.74
CA GLY A 469 -12.08 -13.04 4.23
C GLY A 469 -12.89 -13.02 2.94
N GLU A 470 -13.25 -11.85 2.40
CA GLU A 470 -13.83 -11.75 1.06
C GLU A 470 -12.75 -12.05 0.01
N ALA A 471 -13.02 -13.02 -0.87
CA ALA A 471 -12.08 -13.42 -1.91
C ALA A 471 -12.60 -13.09 -3.31
N LEU A 472 -11.70 -12.58 -4.15
CA LEU A 472 -11.97 -12.16 -5.52
C LEU A 472 -11.05 -12.92 -6.46
N PHE A 473 -11.51 -13.18 -7.68
CA PHE A 473 -10.67 -13.65 -8.77
C PHE A 473 -10.84 -12.73 -9.99
N TYR A 474 -9.79 -11.95 -10.27
CA TYR A 474 -9.72 -11.11 -11.47
C TYR A 474 -9.18 -11.94 -12.64
N HIS A 475 -10.07 -12.41 -13.51
CA HIS A 475 -9.73 -13.31 -14.61
C HIS A 475 -9.40 -12.56 -15.90
N THR A 476 -8.48 -13.10 -16.70
CA THR A 476 -8.19 -12.60 -18.05
C THR A 476 -9.00 -13.33 -19.13
N ARG A 477 -9.82 -14.31 -18.75
CA ARG A 477 -10.73 -15.02 -19.66
C ARG A 477 -11.58 -14.00 -20.42
N ASN A 478 -11.61 -14.12 -21.75
CA ASN A 478 -12.31 -13.20 -22.66
C ASN A 478 -11.78 -11.75 -22.68
N ALA A 479 -10.59 -11.49 -22.14
CA ALA A 479 -9.91 -10.21 -22.39
C ALA A 479 -9.66 -10.03 -23.89
N THR A 480 -9.73 -8.79 -24.36
CA THR A 480 -9.49 -8.44 -25.78
C THR A 480 -8.03 -8.67 -26.18
N GLU A 481 -7.12 -8.58 -25.21
CA GLU A 481 -5.69 -8.74 -25.38
C GLU A 481 -5.15 -9.70 -24.30
N ASN A 482 -4.10 -10.45 -24.66
CA ASN A 482 -3.44 -11.35 -23.73
C ASN A 482 -2.44 -10.58 -22.89
N LEU A 483 -2.59 -10.62 -21.57
CA LEU A 483 -1.64 -10.03 -20.63
C LEU A 483 -0.41 -10.95 -20.49
N ILE A 484 0.77 -10.34 -20.43
CA ILE A 484 2.01 -11.07 -20.13
C ILE A 484 2.01 -11.56 -18.68
N GLY A 485 2.59 -12.73 -18.42
CA GLY A 485 2.81 -13.21 -17.05
C GLY A 485 4.05 -12.59 -16.38
N PRO A 486 4.22 -12.77 -15.05
CA PRO A 486 5.33 -12.19 -14.27
C PRO A 486 6.72 -12.49 -14.81
N LYS A 487 6.94 -13.71 -15.34
CA LYS A 487 8.24 -14.06 -15.93
C LYS A 487 8.54 -13.21 -17.17
N THR A 488 7.59 -13.09 -18.08
CA THR A 488 7.76 -12.29 -19.29
C THR A 488 7.96 -10.82 -18.97
N ALA A 489 7.31 -10.30 -17.92
CA ALA A 489 7.55 -8.96 -17.43
C ALA A 489 9.01 -8.79 -16.96
N ARG A 490 9.53 -9.69 -16.11
CA ARG A 490 10.94 -9.68 -15.68
C ARG A 490 11.92 -9.76 -16.84
N ASP A 491 11.72 -10.67 -17.78
CA ASP A 491 12.60 -10.82 -18.95
C ASP A 491 12.60 -9.56 -19.82
N THR A 492 11.45 -8.88 -19.93
CA THR A 492 11.31 -7.63 -20.69
C THR A 492 12.04 -6.47 -20.00
N TYR A 493 11.82 -6.29 -18.70
CA TYR A 493 12.56 -5.30 -17.89
C TYR A 493 14.07 -5.55 -17.93
N GLN A 494 14.52 -6.80 -17.73
CA GLN A 494 15.92 -7.19 -17.81
C GLN A 494 16.55 -6.81 -19.14
N THR A 495 15.81 -6.96 -20.24
CA THR A 495 16.26 -6.65 -21.60
C THR A 495 16.38 -5.14 -21.81
N GLU A 496 15.32 -4.37 -21.50
CA GLU A 496 15.30 -2.92 -21.70
C GLU A 496 16.32 -2.20 -20.81
N ALA A 497 16.44 -2.60 -19.53
CA ALA A 497 17.36 -2.02 -18.56
C ALA A 497 18.74 -2.70 -18.53
N THR A 498 19.13 -3.46 -19.55
CA THR A 498 20.36 -4.28 -19.55
C THR A 498 21.61 -3.47 -19.18
N GLN A 499 21.75 -2.25 -19.73
CA GLN A 499 22.94 -1.42 -19.52
C GLN A 499 23.07 -1.01 -18.05
N GLU A 500 21.99 -0.52 -17.43
CA GLU A 500 21.97 -0.11 -16.03
C GLU A 500 22.15 -1.32 -15.09
N ILE A 501 21.43 -2.41 -15.34
CA ILE A 501 21.53 -3.64 -14.51
C ILE A 501 22.96 -4.20 -14.53
N SER A 502 23.67 -4.12 -15.66
CA SER A 502 25.05 -4.62 -15.77
C SER A 502 26.05 -3.85 -14.90
N LEU A 503 25.71 -2.61 -14.49
CA LEU A 503 26.53 -1.79 -13.60
C LEU A 503 26.28 -2.09 -12.11
N ILE A 504 25.21 -2.81 -11.80
CA ILE A 504 24.83 -3.18 -10.42
C ILE A 504 25.65 -4.39 -9.97
N ALA A 505 26.49 -4.20 -8.95
CA ALA A 505 27.28 -5.29 -8.38
C ALA A 505 26.37 -6.36 -7.75
N ASN A 506 26.53 -7.61 -8.21
CA ASN A 506 25.72 -8.77 -7.80
C ASN A 506 24.21 -8.45 -7.83
N ALA A 507 23.73 -7.96 -8.99
CA ALA A 507 22.35 -7.60 -9.19
C ALA A 507 21.39 -8.75 -8.84
N ARG A 508 20.37 -8.45 -8.01
CA ARG A 508 19.28 -9.36 -7.65
C ARG A 508 17.95 -8.65 -7.88
N MET A 509 17.07 -9.24 -8.68
CA MET A 509 15.69 -8.79 -8.78
C MET A 509 14.88 -9.31 -7.59
N GLY A 510 14.08 -8.43 -6.98
CA GLY A 510 13.16 -8.78 -5.90
C GLY A 510 11.82 -9.29 -6.39
N ASN A 511 10.79 -9.11 -5.56
CA ASN A 511 9.43 -9.54 -5.84
C ASN A 511 8.87 -8.91 -7.12
N THR A 512 8.01 -9.63 -7.83
CA THR A 512 7.26 -9.12 -8.99
C THR A 512 5.83 -8.89 -8.57
N LEU A 513 5.49 -7.64 -8.26
CA LEU A 513 4.19 -7.24 -7.74
C LEU A 513 3.35 -6.60 -8.86
N LEU A 514 2.02 -6.72 -8.81
CA LEU A 514 1.13 -6.19 -9.84
C LEU A 514 0.23 -5.10 -9.24
N TYR A 515 0.26 -3.91 -9.83
CA TYR A 515 -0.50 -2.74 -9.36
C TYR A 515 -1.37 -2.14 -10.47
N PRO A 516 -2.57 -1.62 -10.14
CA PRO A 516 -3.38 -0.85 -11.06
C PRO A 516 -2.90 0.60 -11.02
N LEU A 517 -2.40 1.12 -12.14
CA LEU A 517 -1.88 2.49 -12.23
C LEU A 517 -2.25 3.09 -13.60
N GLY A 518 -2.54 4.39 -13.66
CA GLY A 518 -2.69 5.12 -14.93
C GLY A 518 -3.73 4.55 -15.91
N GLY A 519 -4.78 3.88 -15.42
CA GLY A 519 -5.78 3.21 -16.26
C GLY A 519 -5.30 1.91 -16.91
N SER A 520 -4.19 1.34 -16.46
CA SER A 520 -3.71 0.00 -16.82
C SER A 520 -3.22 -0.79 -15.60
N VAL A 521 -2.56 -1.93 -15.83
CA VAL A 521 -1.92 -2.75 -14.79
C VAL A 521 -0.44 -2.95 -15.10
N TYR A 522 0.38 -2.76 -14.09
CA TYR A 522 1.83 -2.70 -14.21
C TYR A 522 2.49 -3.65 -13.23
N TYR A 523 3.47 -4.41 -13.71
CA TYR A 523 4.38 -5.17 -12.88
C TYR A 523 5.46 -4.25 -12.34
N TYR A 524 5.58 -4.17 -11.02
CA TYR A 524 6.68 -3.52 -10.32
C TYR A 524 7.76 -4.55 -9.96
N ILE A 525 9.02 -4.26 -10.32
CA ILE A 525 10.17 -5.14 -10.10
C ILE A 525 11.37 -4.32 -9.59
N PRO A 526 11.73 -4.41 -8.30
CA PRO A 526 12.93 -3.78 -7.76
C PRO A 526 14.18 -4.62 -8.07
N THR A 527 15.32 -3.94 -8.21
CA THR A 527 16.65 -4.53 -8.43
C THR A 527 17.63 -3.99 -7.38
N TYR A 528 18.21 -4.91 -6.61
CA TYR A 528 19.15 -4.62 -5.54
C TYR A 528 20.59 -4.93 -5.95
N SER A 529 21.56 -4.18 -5.43
CA SER A 529 22.97 -4.62 -5.37
C SER A 529 23.22 -5.37 -4.07
N THR A 530 24.06 -6.41 -4.09
CA THR A 530 24.51 -7.11 -2.89
C THR A 530 26.02 -6.97 -2.71
N VAL A 531 26.47 -6.22 -1.71
CA VAL A 531 27.90 -5.98 -1.43
C VAL A 531 28.18 -6.18 0.06
N GLY A 532 29.09 -7.10 0.38
CA GLY A 532 29.47 -7.37 1.78
C GLY A 532 28.33 -7.88 2.66
N GLY A 533 27.33 -8.55 2.07
CA GLY A 533 26.14 -9.04 2.79
C GLY A 533 25.04 -8.00 3.00
N LEU A 534 25.25 -6.75 2.58
CA LEU A 534 24.24 -5.70 2.62
C LEU A 534 23.63 -5.47 1.24
N GLN A 535 22.33 -5.24 1.23
CA GLN A 535 21.59 -4.89 0.02
C GLN A 535 21.29 -3.40 -0.07
N GLN A 536 21.18 -2.89 -1.29
CA GLN A 536 20.75 -1.53 -1.59
C GLN A 536 19.86 -1.56 -2.83
N LEU A 537 18.72 -0.87 -2.79
CA LEU A 537 17.94 -0.61 -4.00
C LEU A 537 18.78 0.25 -4.95
N LYS A 538 18.88 -0.19 -6.21
CA LYS A 538 19.67 0.50 -7.24
C LYS A 538 18.86 0.86 -8.47
N LEU A 539 17.81 0.09 -8.75
CA LEU A 539 16.95 0.32 -9.88
C LEU A 539 15.57 -0.27 -9.58
N ALA A 540 14.53 0.37 -10.06
CA ALA A 540 13.17 -0.13 -10.06
C ALA A 540 12.62 -0.09 -11.49
N GLY A 541 11.77 -1.05 -11.84
CA GLY A 541 11.17 -1.15 -13.16
C GLY A 541 9.67 -1.38 -13.09
N PHE A 542 8.93 -0.64 -13.91
CA PHE A 542 7.55 -0.92 -14.25
C PHE A 542 7.47 -1.54 -15.64
N VAL A 543 6.67 -2.61 -15.76
CA VAL A 543 6.34 -3.22 -17.05
C VAL A 543 4.83 -3.28 -17.20
N GLU A 544 4.32 -2.62 -18.21
CA GLU A 544 2.89 -2.61 -18.53
C GLU A 544 2.45 -3.97 -19.10
N ALA A 545 1.37 -4.55 -18.57
CA ALA A 545 1.05 -5.95 -18.82
C ALA A 545 0.50 -6.25 -20.23
N PHE A 546 -0.04 -5.26 -20.94
CA PHE A 546 -0.68 -5.42 -22.26
C PHE A 546 0.31 -5.13 -23.41
N THR A 547 0.92 -3.96 -23.38
CA THR A 547 1.83 -3.34 -24.34
C THR A 547 3.29 -3.71 -24.13
N ARG A 548 3.67 -4.17 -22.92
CA ARG A 548 5.06 -4.45 -22.51
C ARG A 548 5.96 -3.23 -22.45
N GLN A 549 5.38 -2.03 -22.38
CA GLN A 549 6.15 -0.82 -22.18
C GLN A 549 6.90 -0.89 -20.85
N VAL A 550 8.15 -0.45 -20.85
CA VAL A 550 9.01 -0.43 -19.66
C VAL A 550 9.36 1.01 -19.30
N GLY A 551 9.21 1.35 -18.02
CA GLY A 551 9.80 2.53 -17.40
C GLY A 551 10.69 2.07 -16.26
N TYR A 552 11.87 2.65 -16.10
CA TYR A 552 12.79 2.30 -15.02
C TYR A 552 13.53 3.52 -14.51
N GLY A 553 13.84 3.52 -13.21
CA GLY A 553 14.42 4.64 -12.48
C GLY A 553 15.07 4.16 -11.18
N SER A 554 15.56 5.07 -10.34
CA SER A 554 16.23 4.68 -9.10
C SER A 554 15.27 4.16 -8.02
N ASP A 555 13.99 4.55 -8.10
CA ASP A 555 12.88 4.13 -7.24
C ASP A 555 11.57 4.01 -8.04
N ALA A 556 10.48 3.66 -7.37
CA ALA A 556 9.15 3.53 -7.97
C ALA A 556 8.64 4.83 -8.61
N ASP A 557 8.86 6.01 -8.03
CA ASP A 557 8.36 7.27 -8.58
C ASP A 557 9.08 7.61 -9.90
N GLU A 558 10.41 7.53 -9.92
CA GLU A 558 11.21 7.75 -11.13
C GLU A 558 10.92 6.69 -12.21
N ALA A 559 10.77 5.42 -11.81
CA ALA A 559 10.47 4.34 -12.76
C ALA A 559 9.10 4.52 -13.41
N TYR A 560 8.11 4.97 -12.63
CA TYR A 560 6.79 5.23 -13.15
C TYR A 560 6.80 6.44 -14.08
N ASP A 561 7.45 7.53 -13.69
CA ASP A 561 7.60 8.73 -14.52
C ASP A 561 8.25 8.45 -15.88
N ALA A 562 9.24 7.56 -15.90
CA ALA A 562 9.94 7.15 -17.11
C ALA A 562 9.04 6.49 -18.16
N LEU A 563 7.83 6.03 -17.79
CA LEU A 563 6.85 5.53 -18.75
C LEU A 563 6.35 6.63 -19.70
N GLY A 564 6.31 7.90 -19.28
CA GLY A 564 6.01 9.05 -20.15
C GLY A 564 4.62 9.09 -20.81
N ASN A 565 3.74 8.13 -20.54
CA ASN A 565 2.45 7.95 -21.25
C ASN A 565 1.23 8.41 -20.43
N PHE A 566 1.38 9.45 -19.63
CA PHE A 566 0.32 9.96 -18.76
C PHE A 566 -0.24 11.27 -19.26
N GLY A 567 -1.55 11.48 -19.04
CA GLY A 567 -2.13 12.81 -19.14
C GLY A 567 -1.47 13.79 -18.14
N PRO A 568 -1.63 15.11 -18.35
CA PRO A 568 -1.04 16.11 -17.46
C PRO A 568 -1.55 15.97 -16.01
N ARG A 569 -0.69 16.17 -15.01
CA ARG A 569 -1.08 16.05 -13.58
C ARG A 569 -1.81 17.29 -13.06
N THR A 570 -2.42 17.19 -11.88
CA THR A 570 -3.13 18.31 -11.25
C THR A 570 -2.20 19.48 -10.94
N PHE A 571 -2.69 20.70 -11.14
CA PHE A 571 -1.97 21.94 -10.91
C PHE A 571 -2.95 23.05 -10.51
N THR A 572 -2.44 24.12 -9.90
CA THR A 572 -3.27 25.15 -9.26
C THR A 572 -3.09 26.50 -9.93
N LEU A 573 -4.20 27.24 -10.10
CA LEU A 573 -4.23 28.63 -10.58
C LEU A 573 -4.43 29.62 -9.42
N THR A 574 -3.69 30.73 -9.48
CA THR A 574 -3.79 31.92 -8.63
C THR A 574 -3.73 33.20 -9.48
N SER A 575 -4.07 34.36 -8.90
CA SER A 575 -3.93 35.67 -9.55
C SER A 575 -3.44 36.73 -8.57
N ASP A 576 -2.79 37.78 -9.09
CA ASP A 576 -2.42 38.99 -8.35
C ASP A 576 -3.46 40.13 -8.47
N ALA A 577 -4.63 39.86 -9.06
CA ALA A 577 -5.70 40.84 -9.21
C ALA A 577 -6.17 41.41 -7.87
N GLY A 578 -6.57 42.69 -7.88
CA GLY A 578 -7.26 43.31 -6.76
C GLY A 578 -8.63 42.67 -6.50
N ASN A 579 -9.23 42.96 -5.34
CA ASN A 579 -10.61 42.55 -5.06
C ASN A 579 -11.46 43.77 -4.62
N PRO A 580 -12.26 44.37 -5.53
CA PRO A 580 -12.27 44.13 -6.98
C PRO A 580 -11.02 44.69 -7.67
N ASP A 581 -10.74 44.20 -8.86
CA ASP A 581 -9.67 44.70 -9.73
C ASP A 581 -10.12 46.02 -10.40
N ILE A 582 -9.27 47.06 -10.37
CA ILE A 582 -9.69 48.43 -10.71
C ILE A 582 -9.16 48.93 -12.06
N ASP A 583 -8.12 48.31 -12.60
CA ASP A 583 -7.48 48.73 -13.86
C ASP A 583 -7.70 47.73 -15.00
N GLY A 584 -8.18 46.51 -14.72
CA GLY A 584 -8.35 45.45 -15.70
C GLY A 584 -7.01 44.86 -16.15
N LEU A 585 -5.95 45.00 -15.35
CA LEU A 585 -4.59 44.51 -15.62
C LEU A 585 -4.09 43.66 -14.46
N PHE A 586 -4.03 42.35 -14.68
CA PHE A 586 -3.54 41.41 -13.69
C PHE A 586 -2.87 40.21 -14.36
N LYS A 587 -2.14 39.44 -13.57
CA LYS A 587 -1.44 38.23 -13.97
C LYS A 587 -2.12 37.02 -13.36
N LEU A 588 -2.33 36.02 -14.20
CA LEU A 588 -2.64 34.65 -13.81
C LEU A 588 -1.32 33.91 -13.62
N ASN A 589 -1.15 33.23 -12.49
CA ASN A 589 0.01 32.40 -12.19
C ASN A 589 -0.46 30.99 -11.82
N TRP A 590 0.10 29.96 -12.43
CA TRP A 590 -0.20 28.57 -12.09
C TRP A 590 1.06 27.75 -11.80
N THR A 591 0.92 26.68 -11.02
CA THR A 591 2.02 25.73 -10.81
C THR A 591 2.26 24.91 -12.08
N GLN A 592 3.49 24.46 -12.33
CA GLN A 592 3.76 23.59 -13.46
C GLN A 592 3.03 22.24 -13.31
N SER A 593 2.35 21.81 -14.37
CA SER A 593 1.78 20.47 -14.49
C SER A 593 2.81 19.52 -15.09
N LYS A 594 3.06 18.39 -14.43
CA LYS A 594 3.88 17.29 -14.97
C LYS A 594 3.21 16.72 -16.23
N PHE A 595 4.03 16.30 -17.20
CA PHE A 595 3.61 15.78 -18.51
C PHE A 595 2.79 16.73 -19.40
N ALA A 596 2.60 18.00 -19.01
CA ALA A 596 1.96 18.97 -19.89
C ALA A 596 2.89 19.31 -21.05
N GLU A 597 2.39 19.24 -22.28
CA GLU A 597 3.07 19.77 -23.46
C GLU A 597 2.62 21.19 -23.76
N THR A 598 1.33 21.48 -23.51
CA THR A 598 0.74 22.79 -23.72
C THR A 598 -0.21 23.21 -22.60
N TYR A 599 -0.42 24.52 -22.46
CA TYR A 599 -1.48 25.11 -21.64
C TYR A 599 -2.43 25.94 -22.48
N THR A 600 -3.70 25.91 -22.07
CA THR A 600 -4.78 26.69 -22.65
C THR A 600 -5.51 27.46 -21.56
N VAL A 601 -5.59 28.78 -21.70
CA VAL A 601 -6.24 29.70 -20.75
C VAL A 601 -7.66 29.97 -21.22
N TYR A 602 -8.63 29.78 -20.31
CA TYR A 602 -10.04 30.05 -20.55
C TYR A 602 -10.54 31.20 -19.70
N ARG A 603 -11.53 31.92 -20.25
CA ARG A 603 -12.30 32.97 -19.57
C ARG A 603 -13.78 32.74 -19.84
N ASN A 604 -14.61 32.54 -18.81
CA ASN A 604 -16.05 32.25 -18.94
C ASN A 604 -16.33 31.15 -19.99
N ASP A 605 -15.59 30.03 -19.91
CA ASP A 605 -15.59 28.90 -20.85
C ASP A 605 -15.23 29.24 -22.32
N THR A 606 -14.75 30.46 -22.59
CA THR A 606 -14.24 30.86 -23.90
C THR A 606 -12.71 30.83 -23.92
N LEU A 607 -12.14 30.35 -25.02
CA LEU A 607 -10.69 30.33 -25.23
C LEU A 607 -10.13 31.75 -25.22
N LEU A 608 -9.18 32.03 -24.31
CA LEU A 608 -8.47 33.30 -24.24
C LEU A 608 -7.09 33.21 -24.88
N ALA A 609 -6.36 32.12 -24.62
CA ALA A 609 -5.08 31.79 -25.24
C ALA A 609 -4.92 30.26 -25.27
N GLY A 610 -4.41 29.71 -26.37
CA GLY A 610 -4.15 28.28 -26.52
C GLY A 610 -2.71 27.99 -26.90
N ASP A 611 -2.33 26.72 -26.80
CA ASP A 611 -1.01 26.20 -27.19
C ASP A 611 0.18 26.95 -26.57
N LEU A 612 0.03 27.40 -25.32
CA LEU A 612 1.14 27.98 -24.56
C LEU A 612 2.15 26.89 -24.21
N PRO A 613 3.46 27.13 -24.27
CA PRO A 613 4.46 26.10 -24.00
C PRO A 613 4.44 25.64 -22.54
N ASP A 614 4.85 24.41 -22.30
CA ASP A 614 5.01 23.76 -20.98
C ASP A 614 5.83 24.58 -19.95
N SER A 615 6.78 25.38 -20.42
CA SER A 615 7.61 26.29 -19.62
C SER A 615 6.90 27.58 -19.19
N GLN A 616 5.74 27.90 -19.78
CA GLN A 616 4.97 29.09 -19.43
C GLN A 616 3.97 28.79 -18.33
N THR A 617 4.21 29.36 -17.15
CA THR A 617 3.36 29.22 -15.96
C THR A 617 2.58 30.49 -15.61
N THR A 618 2.57 31.47 -16.52
CA THR A 618 1.92 32.76 -16.27
C THR A 618 1.29 33.36 -17.52
N TYR A 619 0.23 34.14 -17.34
CA TYR A 619 -0.46 34.87 -18.41
C TYR A 619 -0.92 36.25 -17.94
N THR A 620 -0.59 37.30 -18.70
CA THR A 620 -1.03 38.66 -18.37
C THR A 620 -2.36 38.95 -19.06
N VAL A 621 -3.36 39.30 -18.27
CA VAL A 621 -4.68 39.71 -18.72
C VAL A 621 -4.73 41.23 -18.72
N SER A 622 -5.19 41.83 -19.83
CA SER A 622 -5.29 43.28 -19.97
C SER A 622 -6.52 43.68 -20.78
N GLY A 623 -7.00 44.92 -20.60
CA GLY A 623 -8.08 45.48 -21.41
C GLY A 623 -9.45 44.85 -21.15
N ILE A 624 -9.67 44.33 -19.94
CA ILE A 624 -10.97 43.80 -19.52
C ILE A 624 -11.87 44.93 -19.01
N ASP A 625 -13.15 44.89 -19.38
CA ASP A 625 -14.15 45.87 -18.94
C ASP A 625 -14.78 45.48 -17.59
N THR A 626 -15.63 46.35 -17.04
CA THR A 626 -16.32 46.07 -15.78
C THR A 626 -17.21 44.83 -15.90
N GLY A 627 -17.02 43.86 -15.00
CA GLY A 627 -17.77 42.61 -14.96
C GLY A 627 -17.11 41.54 -14.11
N SER A 628 -17.80 40.42 -13.95
CA SER A 628 -17.28 39.22 -13.29
C SER A 628 -16.75 38.23 -14.32
N TYR A 629 -15.51 37.80 -14.15
CA TYR A 629 -14.83 36.89 -15.07
C TYR A 629 -14.27 35.68 -14.33
N GLU A 630 -14.62 34.49 -14.79
CA GLU A 630 -14.07 33.24 -14.29
C GLU A 630 -12.93 32.76 -15.19
N PHE A 631 -11.82 32.34 -14.58
CA PHE A 631 -10.64 31.83 -15.27
C PHE A 631 -10.27 30.43 -14.79
N TYR A 632 -9.78 29.61 -15.72
CA TYR A 632 -9.13 28.33 -15.46
C TYR A 632 -8.14 28.01 -16.59
N ILE A 633 -7.20 27.11 -16.33
CA ILE A 633 -6.23 26.63 -17.31
C ILE A 633 -6.42 25.14 -17.52
N THR A 634 -6.32 24.71 -18.77
CA THR A 634 -6.22 23.31 -19.15
C THR A 634 -4.79 23.02 -19.58
N ALA A 635 -4.14 22.07 -18.93
CA ALA A 635 -2.93 21.45 -19.41
C ALA A 635 -3.29 20.31 -20.37
N SER A 636 -2.52 20.12 -21.43
CA SER A 636 -2.78 19.14 -22.48
C SER A 636 -1.52 18.43 -22.95
N ASN A 637 -1.66 17.17 -23.35
CA ASN A 637 -0.70 16.40 -24.15
C ASN A 637 -1.46 15.38 -25.01
N GLU A 638 -0.74 14.50 -25.73
CA GLU A 638 -1.37 13.46 -26.56
C GLU A 638 -2.20 12.42 -25.77
N PHE A 639 -1.99 12.30 -24.46
CA PHE A 639 -2.62 11.32 -23.58
C PHE A 639 -3.83 11.87 -22.80
N GLY A 640 -4.03 13.19 -22.75
CA GLY A 640 -5.20 13.77 -22.12
C GLY A 640 -5.06 15.23 -21.69
N ASN A 641 -6.06 15.69 -20.94
CA ASN A 641 -6.18 17.07 -20.46
C ASN A 641 -6.52 17.09 -18.98
N THR A 642 -5.95 18.05 -18.23
CA THR A 642 -6.26 18.30 -16.82
C THR A 642 -6.52 19.79 -16.61
N THR A 643 -7.52 20.14 -15.79
CA THR A 643 -7.90 21.54 -15.53
C THR A 643 -7.59 21.99 -14.10
N THR A 644 -7.21 23.25 -13.94
CA THR A 644 -7.03 23.88 -12.62
C THR A 644 -8.35 24.07 -11.87
N ASN A 645 -8.26 24.48 -10.61
CA ASN A 645 -9.33 25.22 -9.94
C ASN A 645 -9.78 26.44 -10.77
N ARG A 646 -11.05 26.84 -10.60
CA ARG A 646 -11.61 28.06 -11.17
C ARG A 646 -11.44 29.21 -10.19
N ILE A 647 -11.02 30.38 -10.68
CA ILE A 647 -10.99 31.62 -9.90
C ILE A 647 -11.92 32.66 -10.54
N THR A 648 -12.61 33.44 -9.73
CA THR A 648 -13.48 34.53 -10.20
C THR A 648 -12.83 35.87 -9.84
N ILE A 649 -12.68 36.74 -10.84
CA ILE A 649 -12.14 38.09 -10.70
C ILE A 649 -13.24 39.08 -11.06
N GLU A 650 -13.62 39.90 -10.09
CA GLU A 650 -14.52 41.04 -10.25
C GLU A 650 -13.70 42.24 -10.71
N VAL A 651 -13.88 42.65 -11.96
CA VAL A 651 -13.27 43.86 -12.51
C VAL A 651 -14.26 45.00 -12.41
N LYS A 652 -13.86 46.11 -11.80
CA LYS A 652 -14.69 47.31 -11.65
C LYS A 652 -13.91 48.55 -12.02
N ARG A 653 -13.97 48.90 -13.29
CA ARG A 653 -13.32 50.10 -13.83
C ARG A 653 -14.20 51.32 -13.58
N PHE A 654 -13.58 52.37 -13.06
CA PHE A 654 -14.23 53.66 -12.81
C PHE A 654 -13.63 54.72 -13.74
N ALA A 655 -14.47 55.43 -14.48
CA ALA A 655 -14.06 56.53 -15.35
C ALA A 655 -13.93 57.85 -14.55
N ILE A 656 -13.17 57.84 -13.45
CA ILE A 656 -12.91 59.03 -12.64
C ILE A 656 -11.45 59.44 -12.83
N TYR A 657 -11.22 60.62 -13.41
CA TYR A 657 -9.94 61.29 -13.30
C TYR A 657 -9.84 61.94 -11.94
N TYR A 658 -8.64 61.92 -11.35
CA TYR A 658 -8.39 62.55 -10.08
C TYR A 658 -7.00 63.16 -9.98
N GLN A 659 -6.91 64.27 -9.27
CA GLN A 659 -5.66 64.92 -8.86
C GLN A 659 -5.83 65.47 -7.44
N PHE A 660 -4.84 65.26 -6.58
CA PHE A 660 -4.80 65.83 -5.23
C PHE A 660 -3.39 66.33 -4.94
N ASP A 661 -3.27 67.62 -4.65
CA ASP A 661 -2.02 68.27 -4.27
C ASP A 661 -2.21 69.06 -2.98
N ILE A 662 -1.19 69.08 -2.13
CA ILE A 662 -1.16 69.87 -0.89
C ILE A 662 0.25 70.38 -0.64
N ASP A 663 0.35 71.61 -0.16
CA ASP A 663 1.60 72.24 0.22
C ASP A 663 2.27 71.47 1.36
N ASN A 664 3.59 71.40 1.31
CA ASN A 664 4.40 70.62 2.25
C ASN A 664 4.99 71.45 3.41
N ILE A 665 4.67 72.74 3.51
CA ILE A 665 5.17 73.68 4.53
C ILE A 665 4.05 74.59 5.04
N ILE A 666 4.03 74.88 6.34
CA ILE A 666 3.21 75.89 7.01
C ILE A 666 4.13 76.79 7.83
N THR A 667 4.03 78.12 7.69
CA THR A 667 4.78 79.09 8.51
C THR A 667 3.81 79.87 9.40
N LEU A 668 3.77 79.57 10.69
CA LEU A 668 2.79 80.20 11.60
C LEU A 668 3.29 81.55 12.16
N PRO A 669 2.39 82.53 12.39
CA PRO A 669 0.94 82.52 12.16
C PRO A 669 0.53 82.97 10.75
N ASP A 670 1.49 83.18 9.85
CA ASP A 670 1.33 83.95 8.62
C ASP A 670 0.72 83.14 7.46
N ASP A 671 0.85 81.81 7.48
CA ASP A 671 0.47 80.94 6.36
C ASP A 671 -0.21 79.62 6.79
N LEU A 672 -0.91 78.98 5.84
CA LEU A 672 -1.58 77.67 5.94
C LEU A 672 -1.21 76.81 4.72
N ALA A 673 -1.19 75.48 4.87
CA ALA A 673 -0.88 74.62 3.73
C ALA A 673 -2.10 74.49 2.82
N SER A 674 -2.01 74.99 1.58
CA SER A 674 -3.10 74.91 0.62
C SER A 674 -3.20 73.50 0.06
N PHE A 675 -4.42 73.00 -0.14
CA PHE A 675 -4.65 71.78 -0.93
C PHE A 675 -5.71 72.01 -2.00
N ARG A 676 -5.58 71.24 -3.07
CA ARG A 676 -6.51 71.21 -4.19
C ARG A 676 -6.83 69.78 -4.58
N ILE A 677 -8.12 69.50 -4.70
CA ILE A 677 -8.68 68.25 -5.21
C ILE A 677 -9.36 68.57 -6.53
N GLN A 678 -9.08 67.78 -7.56
CA GLN A 678 -9.83 67.78 -8.81
C GLN A 678 -10.30 66.36 -9.06
N LEU A 679 -11.60 66.18 -9.25
CA LEU A 679 -12.19 64.92 -9.68
C LEU A 679 -13.09 65.22 -10.86
N GLU A 680 -13.10 64.36 -11.85
CA GLU A 680 -14.00 64.51 -12.99
C GLU A 680 -14.44 63.13 -13.46
N ASN A 681 -15.75 62.98 -13.64
CA ASN A 681 -16.33 61.81 -14.24
C ASN A 681 -16.24 61.92 -15.76
N PHE A 682 -15.29 61.19 -16.32
CA PHE A 682 -14.99 61.16 -17.74
C PHE A 682 -15.78 60.08 -18.50
N ASN A 683 -16.88 59.56 -17.93
CA ASN A 683 -17.81 58.77 -18.73
C ASN A 683 -18.23 59.60 -19.97
N GLU A 684 -18.17 58.99 -21.16
CA GLU A 684 -18.61 59.64 -22.41
C GLU A 684 -20.15 59.58 -22.59
N THR A 685 -20.81 58.74 -21.79
CA THR A 685 -22.25 58.45 -21.92
C THR A 685 -23.05 59.26 -20.90
N ILE A 686 -23.87 60.21 -21.35
CA ILE A 686 -24.66 61.11 -20.48
C ILE A 686 -25.69 60.33 -19.65
N ASP A 687 -26.13 59.16 -20.12
CA ASP A 687 -27.13 58.31 -19.47
C ASP A 687 -26.55 57.34 -18.41
N ALA A 688 -25.25 57.38 -18.11
CA ALA A 688 -24.63 56.51 -17.11
C ALA A 688 -25.08 56.85 -15.68
N GLU A 689 -25.26 55.84 -14.83
CA GLU A 689 -25.50 56.05 -13.39
C GLU A 689 -24.35 56.86 -12.77
N GLY A 690 -24.69 57.81 -11.91
CA GLY A 690 -23.70 58.63 -11.23
C GLY A 690 -22.85 57.82 -10.25
N TYR A 691 -21.57 58.16 -10.14
CA TYR A 691 -20.66 57.52 -9.19
C TYR A 691 -20.72 58.22 -7.83
N ASN A 692 -21.00 57.51 -6.74
CA ASN A 692 -20.85 58.03 -5.39
C ASN A 692 -19.36 58.12 -5.06
N VAL A 693 -18.82 59.34 -5.09
CA VAL A 693 -17.40 59.61 -4.87
C VAL A 693 -17.19 60.18 -3.48
N LYS A 694 -16.33 59.53 -2.69
CA LYS A 694 -15.83 60.02 -1.42
C LYS A 694 -14.33 60.27 -1.47
N VAL A 695 -13.90 61.41 -0.95
CA VAL A 695 -12.48 61.71 -0.73
C VAL A 695 -12.23 61.89 0.74
N ASN A 696 -11.43 60.97 1.29
CA ASN A 696 -11.02 61.01 2.68
C ASN A 696 -9.57 61.50 2.78
N LEU A 697 -9.32 62.52 3.59
CA LEU A 697 -7.98 62.99 3.96
C LEU A 697 -7.74 62.67 5.43
N SER A 698 -6.68 61.94 5.71
CA SER A 698 -6.26 61.59 7.06
C SER A 698 -5.06 62.44 7.44
N LEU A 699 -5.12 63.14 8.58
CA LEU A 699 -4.01 63.90 9.15
C LEU A 699 -3.62 63.30 10.51
N PHE A 700 -2.34 63.10 10.77
CA PHE A 700 -1.87 62.52 12.04
C PHE A 700 -0.44 62.91 12.39
N ARG A 701 -0.10 62.79 13.69
CA ARG A 701 1.20 63.18 14.26
C ARG A 701 1.46 62.54 15.62
N VAL A 702 2.66 62.75 16.17
CA VAL A 702 3.06 62.37 17.54
C VAL A 702 3.19 63.64 18.42
N GLY A 703 2.62 63.67 19.64
CA GLY A 703 2.80 64.78 20.63
C GLY A 703 1.54 65.63 20.96
N GLY A 704 1.68 66.94 21.27
CA GLY A 704 0.57 67.92 21.47
C GLY A 704 0.39 69.00 20.36
N GLY A 705 -0.84 69.52 20.12
CA GLY A 705 -1.22 70.44 19.02
C GLY A 705 -2.43 69.95 18.21
N ASN A 706 -3.38 70.84 17.88
CA ASN A 706 -4.57 70.50 17.09
C ASN A 706 -4.38 70.95 15.63
N PHE A 707 -4.91 70.18 14.70
CA PHE A 707 -4.99 70.54 13.29
C PHE A 707 -6.45 70.63 12.85
N SER A 708 -6.74 71.56 11.96
CA SER A 708 -8.07 71.77 11.40
C SER A 708 -7.97 72.01 9.91
N ILE A 709 -8.98 71.61 9.18
CA ILE A 709 -9.10 71.92 7.75
C ILE A 709 -10.08 73.08 7.58
N LEU A 710 -9.76 74.00 6.67
CA LEU A 710 -10.62 75.11 6.26
C LEU A 710 -10.98 74.93 4.79
N VAL A 711 -12.26 74.76 4.48
CA VAL A 711 -12.78 74.59 3.12
C VAL A 711 -13.90 75.62 2.88
N PRO A 712 -13.77 76.61 1.98
CA PRO A 712 -14.85 77.58 1.71
C PRO A 712 -15.94 77.01 0.78
N PRO A 713 -17.26 77.29 0.98
CA PRO A 713 -17.88 78.07 2.05
C PRO A 713 -18.39 77.18 3.21
N SER A 714 -17.50 76.36 3.78
CA SER A 714 -17.67 75.42 4.91
C SER A 714 -18.38 74.09 4.62
N THR A 715 -17.81 73.24 3.76
CA THR A 715 -18.26 71.85 3.53
C THR A 715 -17.20 70.83 3.94
N ILE A 716 -17.06 70.61 5.24
CA ILE A 716 -16.49 69.35 5.76
C ILE A 716 -17.69 68.47 6.10
N ILE A 717 -17.72 67.26 5.54
CA ILE A 717 -18.92 66.43 5.57
C ILE A 717 -18.95 65.65 6.89
N GLU A 718 -17.85 64.98 7.22
CA GLU A 718 -17.69 64.20 8.45
C GLU A 718 -16.22 64.23 8.88
N ASN A 719 -16.00 64.08 10.19
CA ASN A 719 -14.68 63.82 10.75
C ASN A 719 -14.73 62.78 11.87
N SER A 720 -13.67 62.01 12.01
CA SER A 720 -13.50 61.05 13.10
C SER A 720 -12.07 61.07 13.62
N SER A 721 -11.92 61.04 14.94
CA SER A 721 -10.60 60.96 15.59
C SER A 721 -10.13 59.51 15.66
N PHE A 722 -8.83 59.28 15.47
CA PHE A 722 -8.23 57.96 15.63
C PHE A 722 -6.91 58.03 16.41
N ILE A 723 -6.54 56.89 17.02
CA ILE A 723 -5.25 56.67 17.66
C ILE A 723 -4.64 55.41 17.03
N TYR A 724 -3.42 55.53 16.50
CA TYR A 724 -2.68 54.42 15.91
C TYR A 724 -1.29 54.36 16.57
N GLY A 725 -1.11 53.46 17.54
CA GLY A 725 0.09 53.42 18.36
C GLY A 725 0.33 54.75 19.11
N ALA A 726 1.49 55.37 18.90
CA ALA A 726 1.83 56.68 19.49
C ALA A 726 1.26 57.89 18.70
N TYR A 727 0.55 57.66 17.59
CA TYR A 727 0.00 58.71 16.75
C TYR A 727 -1.46 59.02 17.11
N SER A 728 -1.80 60.30 17.13
CA SER A 728 -3.18 60.78 17.18
C SER A 728 -3.50 61.51 15.88
N GLY A 729 -4.69 61.27 15.35
CA GLY A 729 -5.09 61.69 14.01
C GLY A 729 -6.57 62.07 13.89
N MET A 730 -6.92 62.72 12.78
CA MET A 730 -8.32 62.86 12.34
C MET A 730 -8.46 62.47 10.87
N HIS A 731 -9.51 61.72 10.57
CA HIS A 731 -10.00 61.53 9.21
C HIS A 731 -10.99 62.64 8.88
N PHE A 732 -10.89 63.19 7.68
CA PHE A 732 -11.78 64.19 7.13
C PHE A 732 -12.37 63.68 5.82
N THR A 733 -13.69 63.61 5.71
CA THR A 733 -14.36 63.38 4.44
C THR A 733 -14.60 64.73 3.77
N LEU A 734 -13.78 65.03 2.76
CA LEU A 734 -13.74 66.31 2.04
C LEU A 734 -14.75 66.34 0.90
N VAL A 735 -15.02 65.19 0.29
CA VAL A 735 -16.02 64.98 -0.76
C VAL A 735 -16.82 63.74 -0.41
N ASN A 736 -18.14 63.78 -0.61
CA ASN A 736 -19.09 62.67 -0.50
C ASN A 736 -20.32 63.07 -1.33
N THR A 737 -20.20 62.92 -2.64
CA THR A 737 -21.21 63.36 -3.59
C THR A 737 -21.30 62.37 -4.74
N THR A 738 -22.44 62.34 -5.40
CA THR A 738 -22.57 61.64 -6.68
C THR A 738 -22.06 62.54 -7.80
N LEU A 739 -21.18 62.02 -8.67
CA LEU A 739 -20.75 62.68 -9.91
C LEU A 739 -21.37 61.97 -11.11
N PHE A 740 -22.13 62.70 -11.93
CA PHE A 740 -22.68 62.21 -13.18
C PHE A 740 -21.70 62.40 -14.35
N SER A 741 -22.01 61.79 -15.48
CA SER A 741 -21.20 61.84 -16.69
C SER A 741 -20.88 63.29 -17.13
N GLY A 742 -19.59 63.59 -17.30
CA GLY A 742 -19.09 64.93 -17.63
C GLY A 742 -19.06 65.91 -16.46
N GLU A 743 -19.47 65.51 -15.25
CA GLU A 743 -19.38 66.38 -14.07
C GLU A 743 -18.00 66.32 -13.43
N GLY A 744 -17.46 67.50 -13.13
CA GLY A 744 -16.23 67.67 -12.37
C GLY A 744 -16.45 68.45 -11.09
N ILE A 745 -15.66 68.14 -10.07
CA ILE A 745 -15.59 68.87 -8.81
C ILE A 745 -14.14 69.31 -8.56
N ILE A 746 -13.98 70.59 -8.24
CA ILE A 746 -12.71 71.16 -7.80
C ILE A 746 -12.91 71.71 -6.40
N LEU A 747 -12.16 71.20 -5.44
CA LEU A 747 -12.19 71.63 -4.06
C LEU A 747 -10.84 72.23 -3.68
N ASN A 748 -10.84 73.46 -3.15
CA ASN A 748 -9.65 74.08 -2.58
C ASN A 748 -9.87 74.27 -1.08
N GLY A 749 -8.83 74.04 -0.29
CA GLY A 749 -8.87 74.28 1.14
C GLY A 749 -7.48 74.49 1.72
N PHE A 750 -7.44 74.65 3.03
CA PHE A 750 -6.21 74.89 3.78
C PHE A 750 -6.13 73.97 4.98
N VAL A 751 -4.93 73.48 5.30
CA VAL A 751 -4.63 72.78 6.55
C VAL A 751 -3.99 73.77 7.50
N ASN A 752 -4.54 73.86 8.71
CA ASN A 752 -4.07 74.71 9.79
C ASN A 752 -3.55 73.89 10.97
N SER A 753 -2.56 74.44 11.69
CA SER A 753 -1.98 73.91 12.92
C SER A 753 -2.00 74.97 14.01
N THR A 754 -2.25 74.57 15.26
CA THR A 754 -2.20 75.49 16.41
C THR A 754 -0.79 75.62 17.03
N ARG A 755 0.23 74.99 16.45
CA ARG A 755 1.58 74.90 17.05
C ARG A 755 2.68 74.82 15.99
N THR A 756 3.82 75.50 16.21
CA THR A 756 5.06 75.41 15.44
C THR A 756 5.90 74.17 15.82
N ASP A 757 6.92 73.86 15.03
CA ASP A 757 7.88 72.76 15.24
C ASP A 757 7.26 71.35 15.28
N ILE A 758 6.24 71.11 14.43
CA ILE A 758 5.61 69.78 14.30
C ILE A 758 5.61 69.30 12.85
N ILE A 759 5.57 67.98 12.67
CA ILE A 759 5.36 67.33 11.36
C ILE A 759 3.95 66.74 11.34
N ILE A 760 3.13 67.19 10.39
CA ILE A 760 1.82 66.60 10.12
C ILE A 760 2.01 65.58 9.00
N ARG A 761 1.65 64.33 9.26
CA ARG A 761 1.60 63.26 8.27
C ARG A 761 0.21 63.26 7.64
N TYR A 762 0.13 63.05 6.33
CA TYR A 762 -1.15 62.94 5.65
C TYR A 762 -1.18 61.81 4.64
N ARG A 763 -2.39 61.28 4.43
CA ARG A 763 -2.74 60.29 3.42
C ARG A 763 -4.15 60.59 2.92
N TRP A 764 -4.37 60.52 1.62
CA TRP A 764 -5.71 60.66 1.07
C TRP A 764 -6.15 59.37 0.35
N THR A 765 -7.45 59.12 0.38
CA THR A 765 -8.08 57.93 -0.19
C THR A 765 -9.28 58.37 -1.02
N LEU A 766 -9.33 57.91 -2.26
CA LEU A 766 -10.46 58.05 -3.17
C LEU A 766 -11.30 56.77 -3.11
N ILE A 767 -12.57 56.92 -2.82
CA ILE A 767 -13.53 55.83 -2.74
C ILE A 767 -14.64 56.13 -3.74
N VAL A 768 -14.96 55.17 -4.60
CA VAL A 768 -16.05 55.28 -5.56
C VAL A 768 -17.00 54.10 -5.42
N ASN A 769 -18.29 54.39 -5.18
CA ASN A 769 -19.32 53.40 -4.86
C ASN A 769 -18.85 52.40 -3.78
N ASP A 770 -18.32 52.97 -2.69
CA ASP A 770 -17.79 52.27 -1.51
C ASP A 770 -16.57 51.37 -1.76
N ILE A 771 -15.93 51.46 -2.93
CA ILE A 771 -14.67 50.76 -3.26
C ILE A 771 -13.52 51.76 -3.28
N ILE A 772 -12.42 51.44 -2.62
CA ILE A 772 -11.21 52.26 -2.64
C ILE A 772 -10.55 52.12 -4.01
N ILE A 773 -10.53 53.20 -4.79
CA ILE A 773 -9.91 53.21 -6.14
C ILE A 773 -8.51 53.80 -6.13
N TYR A 774 -8.18 54.61 -5.12
CA TYR A 774 -6.82 55.14 -4.96
C TYR A 774 -6.54 55.42 -3.49
N THR A 775 -5.33 55.09 -3.04
CA THR A 775 -4.79 55.56 -1.77
C THR A 775 -3.40 56.12 -2.02
N SER A 776 -3.16 57.35 -1.57
CA SER A 776 -1.85 57.94 -1.73
C SER A 776 -0.82 57.30 -0.83
N GLU A 777 0.45 57.41 -1.20
CA GLU A 777 1.53 57.28 -0.24
C GLU A 777 1.38 58.31 0.89
N GLU A 778 2.02 58.01 2.02
CA GLU A 778 2.08 58.93 3.15
C GLU A 778 3.07 60.07 2.89
N ARG A 779 2.62 61.30 3.08
CA ARG A 779 3.40 62.52 2.85
C ARG A 779 3.36 63.41 4.09
N PHE A 780 4.16 64.48 4.08
CA PHE A 780 4.40 65.30 5.26
C PHE A 780 4.23 66.79 4.98
N ILE A 781 3.71 67.50 5.97
CA ILE A 781 3.66 68.96 6.05
C ILE A 781 4.53 69.39 7.23
N THR A 782 5.52 70.23 6.98
CA THR A 782 6.41 70.77 8.01
C THR A 782 5.81 72.07 8.53
N VAL A 783 5.55 72.16 9.83
CA VAL A 783 5.05 73.38 10.47
C VAL A 783 6.20 74.09 11.18
N THR A 784 6.61 75.23 10.66
CA THR A 784 7.70 76.07 11.19
C THR A 784 7.17 77.33 11.86
#